data_AF-A0A497Q6B3-F1
#
_entry.id   AF-A0A497Q6B3-F1
#
_cell.length_a   1.000
_cell.length_b   1.000
_cell.length_c   1.000
_cell.angle_alpha   90.00
_cell.angle_beta   90.00
_cell.angle_gamma   90.00
#
_symmetry.space_group_name_H-M   'P 1'
#
loop_
_entity.id
_entity.type
_entity.pdbx_description
1 polymer ?
#
loop_
_entity_poly.entity_id
_entity_poly.type
_entity_poly.pdbx_seq_one_letter_code
_entity_poly.pdbx_strand_id
1 'polypeptide(L)'
;DHDGLTNLEEIRTYGTNCTNWDTYFDMIRDGLEIQNGLNATNPDSDGDSLWDGWHDLNGNGIYEPGLNETGEDINANGVVDLGETSPLKADSDDDGLNDAEELALGTSPLNDDSDGDGLLDGREVLEIGSSPFTNDTDSDMLDDFTEVEITHTDPTNKWYNATHTDYQIDSDGDFLTNGDEIDIYGTSPGDMDSDDDGVSDYLEVMVYHSDPLAEDSDGEGLLDLEEVMAGTNLTLQDTDGDQLDDYVEVKILGTNPLAASTNGNGTLDSELDHDGDGLANGLEIYGYGSDPLNNDTDSDGLLDGIEVYYAGSSPTDIDSDDDGLTDFEEYTIYHTDCSGADSDSDGLDDYTEVFVSLTSPLQWDSDSDLLSDGQEWNEYGTDPNSADTDNDGIDDKREIDLGFDPRSNDTDQDTLSDWDEYYVYHTNVTNADQDGDGLNDAEELEYGTDWDNWDTDFDSISDSDEVNVYGTDPLSDDSDGDNIADADEIFNSHTNPNLSDTDGDGISDDLDDEDADGLNNHDEIYLYETNCTMVDTDQDLLDDYFEVFVSHTSPTLWDSDEDTLGDWDELYYWFSDPNSRDSDGDGLEDSEEALMWHTLLNDTDTDNDNLSDYDEIKVFETDPLSYDTDLDTIGDGDELNIYNTSPLRADTDGDGLLDNEEIFGIYMTFNFNGTPYGKWVYPDPRKSDSDMDTLTDFEEVNMTHTDPTVFSSPGTGVSDADLDLDGDMLTNAQEIRLTKTDPALWDSNSNGISDGDDDIDRDLLTNYWECVLTQTDPRDPDSDDDGISDYNDDEDGEGLSNGEECATYGTNPLSRDTDGDRLDDYEEIFEYNTSPLSKDSDSDLLEDGEEVLDYGTLPNLNDTDSDLLSDWEEIYLTLTDPLTNMTNPGVLDGDWDSDSDGISNIDELRVYGSLPLDPDLDNDNLIDGMELTLGTGIGNPDSDNDTLLDGDEYWLYGTDPLSTDTDGDLLSDYDEVMVYGTEGNSTDTDQDGIPDFDEIQAGTNPLSPDSDGDSLTDYQELITYSSDPLSVDGDTDGLTDFQEVMQWHTQPLNNDTDADGLSDGAEVLVYGTDPTRADTDLDGLDDYTEIMISGSNPLSIDSDGDGLQDAQDFQPTVHWAMPIAGLMVLLFVAAVGVRRFRERFMVKEYVTEAEPASLGLEPGMNVAVEYKIRGGLVVFGVVIRNGSESPMQNVQVVLGVPDLIDTIKTESVGIVEAGSVSVTEIEFELQPGAEGELVGMVEYDTLDGEHRIVNLKPVRIVA
;
A
#
# COMPACT_ATOMS: atom_id res chain seq x y z
N ASP A 1 36.90 53.45 -5.41
CA ASP A 1 37.13 52.09 -5.94
C ASP A 1 35.86 51.27 -5.95
N HIS A 2 35.04 51.28 -4.88
CA HIS A 2 33.91 50.34 -4.68
C HIS A 2 34.39 48.92 -4.32
N ASP A 3 35.53 48.84 -3.64
CA ASP A 3 36.11 47.64 -3.05
C ASP A 3 35.42 47.21 -1.73
N GLY A 4 34.58 48.08 -1.15
CA GLY A 4 33.87 47.82 0.10
C GLY A 4 34.43 48.59 1.31
N LEU A 5 35.54 49.33 1.15
CA LEU A 5 36.13 50.13 2.21
C LEU A 5 35.80 51.62 2.05
N THR A 6 35.73 52.35 3.17
CA THR A 6 35.69 53.81 3.11
C THR A 6 37.09 54.38 2.95
N ASN A 7 37.24 55.51 2.24
CA ASN A 7 38.54 56.21 2.09
C ASN A 7 39.24 56.51 3.44
N LEU A 8 38.51 56.53 4.56
CA LEU A 8 39.10 56.71 5.89
C LEU A 8 39.71 55.41 6.42
N GLU A 9 39.04 54.28 6.22
CA GLU A 9 39.51 52.94 6.59
C GLU A 9 40.75 52.56 5.81
N GLU A 10 40.74 52.79 4.49
CA GLU A 10 41.87 52.51 3.61
C GLU A 10 43.13 53.25 4.05
N ILE A 11 43.04 54.57 4.29
CA ILE A 11 44.23 55.38 4.62
C ILE A 11 44.72 55.16 6.06
N ARG A 12 43.81 54.93 7.02
CA ARG A 12 44.16 54.99 8.46
C ARG A 12 44.14 53.67 9.18
N THR A 13 43.35 52.72 8.73
CA THR A 13 43.15 51.44 9.39
C THR A 13 44.01 50.38 8.72
N TYR A 14 43.89 50.25 7.39
CA TYR A 14 44.48 49.12 6.66
C TYR A 14 45.70 49.49 5.82
N GLY A 15 45.85 50.75 5.42
CA GLY A 15 47.02 51.21 4.66
C GLY A 15 46.93 50.98 3.15
N THR A 16 45.75 50.63 2.65
CA THR A 16 45.39 50.41 1.24
C THR A 16 45.14 51.73 0.50
N ASN A 17 45.04 51.67 -0.83
CA ASN A 17 45.01 52.84 -1.71
C ASN A 17 43.59 53.23 -2.13
N CYS A 18 43.07 54.32 -1.55
CA CYS A 18 41.72 54.88 -1.80
C CYS A 18 41.36 55.40 -3.19
N THR A 19 42.15 55.04 -4.19
CA THR A 19 41.84 55.26 -5.61
C THR A 19 41.96 54.01 -6.46
N ASN A 20 42.41 52.88 -5.89
CA ASN A 20 42.51 51.59 -6.55
C ASN A 20 41.68 50.58 -5.76
N TRP A 21 41.03 49.65 -6.44
CA TRP A 21 40.18 48.67 -5.74
C TRP A 21 40.97 47.45 -5.26
N ASP A 22 42.21 47.34 -5.72
CA ASP A 22 43.20 46.31 -5.41
C ASP A 22 44.55 47.05 -5.28
N THR A 23 45.19 47.01 -4.12
CA THR A 23 46.41 47.77 -3.85
C THR A 23 47.66 47.10 -4.43
N TYR A 24 47.68 45.77 -4.58
CA TYR A 24 48.89 45.00 -4.91
C TYR A 24 48.85 44.25 -6.24
N PHE A 25 47.73 44.30 -6.96
CA PHE A 25 47.49 43.69 -8.26
C PHE A 25 47.50 42.16 -8.25
N ASP A 26 47.05 41.55 -7.15
CA ASP A 26 46.77 40.12 -7.00
C ASP A 26 45.32 39.76 -7.39
N MET A 27 44.59 40.72 -7.96
CA MET A 27 43.24 40.58 -8.51
C MET A 27 42.14 40.40 -7.46
N ILE A 28 42.47 40.25 -6.17
CA ILE A 28 41.51 40.29 -5.07
C ILE A 28 41.31 41.75 -4.63
N ARG A 29 40.08 42.11 -4.25
CA ARG A 29 39.79 43.50 -3.81
C ARG A 29 40.28 43.71 -2.38
N ASP A 30 40.88 44.86 -2.10
CA ASP A 30 41.36 45.25 -0.77
C ASP A 30 40.30 45.05 0.34
N GLY A 31 39.04 45.36 0.06
CA GLY A 31 37.95 45.17 1.01
C GLY A 31 37.51 43.71 1.21
N LEU A 32 37.69 42.88 0.19
CA LEU A 32 37.37 41.45 0.20
C LEU A 32 38.46 40.65 0.94
N GLU A 33 39.73 40.97 0.68
CA GLU A 33 40.87 40.41 1.40
C GLU A 33 40.72 40.60 2.92
N ILE A 34 40.40 41.83 3.35
CA ILE A 34 40.20 42.13 4.79
C ILE A 34 38.97 41.42 5.35
N GLN A 35 37.91 41.26 4.55
CA GLN A 35 36.71 40.56 4.97
C GLN A 35 37.00 39.07 5.22
N ASN A 36 37.81 38.45 4.36
CA ASN A 36 38.11 37.02 4.39
C ASN A 36 39.38 36.70 5.22
N GLY A 37 40.01 37.72 5.82
CA GLY A 37 41.14 37.56 6.72
C GLY A 37 42.51 37.53 6.04
N LEU A 38 42.54 37.72 4.73
CA LEU A 38 43.73 37.89 3.89
C LEU A 38 44.38 39.26 4.12
N ASN A 39 45.63 39.39 3.72
CA ASN A 39 46.43 40.58 3.93
C ASN A 39 46.42 41.49 2.70
N ALA A 40 45.48 42.44 2.67
CA ALA A 40 45.34 43.50 1.64
C ALA A 40 46.56 44.41 1.38
N THR A 41 47.69 44.15 2.02
CA THR A 41 48.96 44.85 1.76
C THR A 41 50.13 43.91 1.47
N ASN A 42 49.86 42.62 1.31
CA ASN A 42 50.82 41.57 1.01
C ASN A 42 50.14 40.48 0.16
N PRO A 43 50.50 40.34 -1.12
CA PRO A 43 49.83 39.44 -2.06
C PRO A 43 50.18 37.95 -1.85
N ASP A 44 50.58 37.54 -0.64
CA ASP A 44 51.10 36.22 -0.26
C ASP A 44 50.96 36.11 1.27
N SER A 45 49.78 35.72 1.72
CA SER A 45 49.28 35.87 3.09
C SER A 45 49.86 34.85 4.05
N ASP A 46 50.10 33.63 3.58
CA ASP A 46 50.66 32.52 4.37
C ASP A 46 52.17 32.34 4.17
N GLY A 47 52.77 32.93 3.14
CA GLY A 47 54.22 33.02 2.94
C GLY A 47 54.83 31.81 2.25
N ASP A 48 54.04 31.02 1.51
CA ASP A 48 54.46 29.84 0.77
C ASP A 48 55.16 30.18 -0.57
N SER A 49 54.96 31.41 -1.07
CA SER A 49 55.44 31.98 -2.35
C SER A 49 54.48 31.85 -3.55
N LEU A 50 53.25 31.37 -3.35
CA LEU A 50 52.10 31.63 -4.21
C LEU A 50 51.43 32.94 -3.82
N TRP A 51 50.48 33.38 -4.63
CA TRP A 51 49.76 34.62 -4.38
C TRP A 51 48.35 34.30 -3.94
N ASP A 52 47.80 35.11 -3.03
CA ASP A 52 46.46 34.89 -2.48
C ASP A 52 45.43 34.76 -3.60
N GLY A 53 45.51 35.63 -4.61
CA GLY A 53 44.82 35.51 -5.89
C GLY A 53 45.83 35.17 -6.98
N TRP A 54 45.94 35.98 -8.04
CA TRP A 54 46.95 35.73 -9.08
C TRP A 54 47.48 37.02 -9.71
N HIS A 55 48.70 36.96 -10.25
CA HIS A 55 49.33 38.10 -10.89
C HIS A 55 48.95 38.21 -12.37
N ASP A 56 48.12 39.20 -12.73
CA ASP A 56 47.83 39.51 -14.13
C ASP A 56 49.07 40.11 -14.84
N LEU A 57 49.79 39.28 -15.58
CA LEU A 57 51.08 39.63 -16.20
C LEU A 57 50.91 40.52 -17.42
N ASN A 58 49.75 40.50 -18.06
CA ASN A 58 49.51 41.19 -19.32
C ASN A 58 48.44 42.30 -19.26
N GLY A 59 47.72 42.40 -18.15
CA GLY A 59 46.77 43.45 -17.84
C GLY A 59 45.40 43.28 -18.49
N ASN A 60 45.00 42.06 -18.84
CA ASN A 60 43.70 41.76 -19.48
C ASN A 60 42.60 41.36 -18.49
N GLY A 61 42.94 41.08 -17.23
CA GLY A 61 42.03 40.63 -16.18
C GLY A 61 41.46 39.22 -16.41
N ILE A 62 42.17 38.36 -17.15
CA ILE A 62 41.81 36.95 -17.39
C ILE A 62 42.98 36.07 -16.96
N TYR A 63 42.73 35.07 -16.11
CA TYR A 63 43.75 34.12 -15.70
C TYR A 63 44.18 33.24 -16.89
N GLU A 64 45.47 33.28 -17.22
CA GLU A 64 46.07 32.55 -18.33
C GLU A 64 47.25 31.68 -17.83
N PRO A 65 47.02 30.42 -17.41
CA PRO A 65 48.06 29.56 -16.84
C PRO A 65 49.23 29.31 -17.82
N GLY A 66 48.95 29.33 -19.13
CA GLY A 66 49.97 29.25 -20.20
C GLY A 66 50.95 30.43 -20.28
N LEU A 67 50.74 31.50 -19.50
CA LEU A 67 51.65 32.65 -19.36
C LEU A 67 52.46 32.65 -18.05
N ASN A 68 52.41 31.56 -17.27
CA ASN A 68 52.95 31.47 -15.90
C ASN A 68 52.29 32.46 -14.93
N GLU A 69 50.99 32.67 -15.08
CA GLU A 69 50.18 33.25 -14.02
C GLU A 69 49.85 32.11 -13.05
N THR A 70 50.22 32.26 -11.78
CA THR A 70 50.05 31.26 -10.72
C THR A 70 49.45 31.94 -9.49
N GLY A 71 48.61 31.22 -8.77
CA GLY A 71 47.79 31.79 -7.72
C GLY A 71 46.93 30.74 -7.03
N GLU A 72 46.50 31.04 -5.81
CA GLU A 72 45.76 30.12 -4.95
C GLU A 72 44.25 30.25 -5.18
N ASP A 73 43.71 31.48 -5.14
CA ASP A 73 42.33 31.79 -5.56
C ASP A 73 42.31 32.34 -7.00
N ILE A 74 42.17 31.41 -7.96
CA ILE A 74 42.23 31.71 -9.39
C ILE A 74 41.07 32.63 -9.82
N ASN A 75 39.91 32.48 -9.20
CA ASN A 75 38.73 33.25 -9.56
C ASN A 75 38.61 34.60 -8.81
N ALA A 76 39.52 34.85 -7.87
CA ALA A 76 39.73 36.09 -7.13
C ALA A 76 38.52 36.56 -6.31
N ASN A 77 37.75 35.61 -5.77
CA ASN A 77 36.56 35.87 -4.95
C ASN A 77 36.84 35.87 -3.43
N GLY A 78 38.09 35.57 -3.05
CA GLY A 78 38.62 35.47 -1.70
C GLY A 78 38.14 34.27 -0.89
N VAL A 79 37.53 33.25 -1.50
CA VAL A 79 37.14 31.99 -0.88
C VAL A 79 37.89 30.83 -1.54
N VAL A 80 38.07 29.72 -0.81
CA VAL A 80 38.69 28.51 -1.37
C VAL A 80 37.60 27.66 -2.02
N ASP A 81 37.61 27.57 -3.35
CA ASP A 81 36.70 26.73 -4.12
C ASP A 81 37.31 25.33 -4.39
N LEU A 82 36.49 24.37 -4.83
CA LEU A 82 36.94 23.00 -5.12
C LEU A 82 37.99 23.02 -6.25
N GLY A 83 39.21 22.56 -5.96
CA GLY A 83 40.36 22.58 -6.89
C GLY A 83 41.28 23.80 -6.74
N GLU A 84 41.02 24.68 -5.77
CA GLU A 84 41.90 25.80 -5.38
C GLU A 84 42.68 25.45 -4.11
N THR A 85 43.91 25.97 -4.00
CA THR A 85 44.71 25.89 -2.77
C THR A 85 44.34 27.01 -1.80
N SER A 86 44.71 26.90 -0.53
CA SER A 86 44.24 27.84 0.50
C SER A 86 45.20 29.01 0.73
N PRO A 87 44.79 30.28 0.45
CA PRO A 87 45.61 31.47 0.68
C PRO A 87 46.02 31.80 2.13
N LEU A 88 45.62 30.94 3.07
CA LEU A 88 45.86 31.09 4.50
C LEU A 88 46.67 29.93 5.08
N LYS A 89 46.96 28.90 4.27
CA LYS A 89 47.59 27.65 4.69
C LYS A 89 48.63 27.27 3.65
N ALA A 90 49.89 27.51 4.00
CA ALA A 90 51.03 27.28 3.12
C ALA A 90 51.21 25.84 2.63
N ASP A 91 50.53 24.87 3.21
CA ASP A 91 50.65 23.43 2.92
C ASP A 91 49.21 22.91 2.97
N SER A 92 48.56 22.85 1.80
CA SER A 92 47.12 22.74 1.66
C SER A 92 46.59 21.34 2.03
N ASP A 93 47.37 20.28 1.82
CA ASP A 93 47.04 18.89 2.16
C ASP A 93 47.77 18.33 3.39
N ASP A 94 48.67 19.10 4.03
CA ASP A 94 49.42 18.74 5.24
C ASP A 94 50.43 17.56 5.06
N ASP A 95 50.93 17.33 3.85
CA ASP A 95 51.89 16.25 3.53
C ASP A 95 53.35 16.58 3.95
N GLY A 96 53.62 17.86 4.21
CA GLY A 96 54.92 18.38 4.62
C GLY A 96 55.71 19.13 3.54
N LEU A 97 55.21 19.19 2.31
CA LEU A 97 55.57 20.15 1.27
C LEU A 97 54.61 21.35 1.32
N ASN A 98 55.01 22.50 0.79
CA ASN A 98 54.06 23.59 0.59
C ASN A 98 53.58 23.60 -0.85
N ASP A 99 52.43 24.22 -1.08
CA ASP A 99 51.77 24.30 -2.38
C ASP A 99 52.72 24.80 -3.48
N ALA A 100 53.55 25.81 -3.17
CA ALA A 100 54.59 26.31 -4.07
C ALA A 100 55.72 25.30 -4.36
N GLU A 101 56.13 24.49 -3.37
CA GLU A 101 57.13 23.42 -3.52
C GLU A 101 56.59 22.26 -4.35
N GLU A 102 55.33 21.90 -4.17
CA GLU A 102 54.64 20.83 -4.92
C GLU A 102 54.40 21.21 -6.38
N LEU A 103 53.89 22.41 -6.64
CA LEU A 103 53.83 22.98 -8.00
C LEU A 103 55.19 23.01 -8.70
N ALA A 104 56.29 23.13 -7.94
CA ALA A 104 57.64 23.08 -8.49
C ALA A 104 58.18 21.66 -8.71
N LEU A 105 57.70 20.68 -7.95
CA LEU A 105 58.04 19.26 -8.07
C LEU A 105 57.16 18.53 -9.09
N GLY A 106 55.95 19.03 -9.32
CA GLY A 106 54.93 18.43 -10.19
C GLY A 106 53.96 17.51 -9.47
N THR A 107 54.04 17.43 -8.14
CA THR A 107 53.03 16.79 -7.27
C THR A 107 51.83 17.73 -7.11
N SER A 108 50.72 17.22 -6.58
CA SER A 108 49.47 17.95 -6.48
C SER A 108 49.30 18.59 -5.10
N PRO A 109 49.23 19.93 -4.97
CA PRO A 109 49.03 20.66 -3.70
C PRO A 109 47.74 20.37 -2.89
N LEU A 110 46.96 19.40 -3.32
CA LEU A 110 45.66 19.04 -2.76
C LEU A 110 45.56 17.52 -2.55
N ASN A 111 46.65 16.79 -2.78
CA ASN A 111 46.71 15.34 -2.70
C ASN A 111 48.03 14.95 -2.05
N ASP A 112 47.93 14.47 -0.81
CA ASP A 112 49.05 14.23 0.10
C ASP A 112 49.92 13.01 -0.27
N ASP A 113 49.45 12.18 -1.20
CA ASP A 113 50.11 11.00 -1.76
C ASP A 113 49.82 10.88 -3.27
N SER A 114 50.78 11.31 -4.10
CA SER A 114 50.61 11.47 -5.55
C SER A 114 50.64 10.18 -6.36
N ASP A 115 51.25 9.10 -5.85
CA ASP A 115 51.27 7.79 -6.53
C ASP A 115 50.48 6.69 -5.80
N GLY A 116 49.94 7.01 -4.62
CA GLY A 116 48.96 6.20 -3.91
C GLY A 116 49.56 4.99 -3.21
N ASP A 117 50.86 5.00 -2.90
CA ASP A 117 51.55 3.89 -2.27
C ASP A 117 51.46 3.88 -0.73
N GLY A 118 50.94 4.95 -0.13
CA GLY A 118 50.79 5.12 1.31
C GLY A 118 51.93 5.90 1.98
N LEU A 119 52.93 6.36 1.22
CA LEU A 119 53.95 7.31 1.68
C LEU A 119 53.60 8.73 1.19
N LEU A 120 53.47 9.66 2.14
CA LEU A 120 53.21 11.06 1.80
C LEU A 120 54.34 11.66 0.93
N ASP A 121 54.01 12.45 -0.09
CA ASP A 121 54.98 13.01 -1.05
C ASP A 121 56.12 13.76 -0.32
N GLY A 122 55.76 14.54 0.71
CA GLY A 122 56.72 15.23 1.55
C GLY A 122 57.65 14.31 2.34
N ARG A 123 57.17 13.16 2.80
CA ARG A 123 58.00 12.16 3.49
C ARG A 123 58.98 11.51 2.52
N GLU A 124 58.53 11.18 1.33
CA GLU A 124 59.33 10.60 0.27
C GLU A 124 60.45 11.54 -0.17
N VAL A 125 60.12 12.79 -0.47
CA VAL A 125 61.09 13.78 -0.96
C VAL A 125 62.07 14.21 0.13
N LEU A 126 61.62 14.39 1.38
CA LEU A 126 62.43 14.98 2.44
C LEU A 126 63.21 13.95 3.28
N GLU A 127 62.68 12.73 3.45
CA GLU A 127 63.24 11.73 4.38
C GLU A 127 63.77 10.46 3.70
N ILE A 128 63.01 9.87 2.78
CA ILE A 128 63.28 8.54 2.20
C ILE A 128 64.17 8.64 0.96
N GLY A 129 63.84 9.57 0.05
CA GLY A 129 64.48 9.75 -1.24
C GLY A 129 63.92 8.86 -2.35
N SER A 130 62.74 8.25 -2.12
CA SER A 130 61.86 7.65 -3.13
C SER A 130 61.23 8.73 -4.02
N SER A 131 60.48 8.30 -5.03
CA SER A 131 59.87 9.15 -6.03
C SER A 131 58.35 9.21 -5.82
N PRO A 132 57.77 10.40 -5.57
CA PRO A 132 56.33 10.61 -5.33
C PRO A 132 55.47 10.52 -6.60
N PHE A 133 55.88 9.69 -7.54
CA PHE A 133 55.25 9.53 -8.85
C PHE A 133 55.29 8.07 -9.31
N THR A 134 55.92 7.21 -8.52
CA THR A 134 56.14 5.80 -8.80
C THR A 134 56.15 5.05 -7.48
N ASN A 135 55.08 4.30 -7.24
CA ASN A 135 54.95 3.44 -6.08
C ASN A 135 56.11 2.44 -5.88
N ASP A 136 56.86 2.09 -6.93
CA ASP A 136 58.09 1.28 -6.87
C ASP A 136 59.25 2.07 -7.53
N THR A 137 60.03 2.79 -6.71
CA THR A 137 61.08 3.70 -7.17
C THR A 137 62.21 2.98 -7.89
N ASP A 138 62.53 1.75 -7.52
CA ASP A 138 63.71 1.03 -8.02
C ASP A 138 63.40 -0.16 -8.96
N SER A 139 62.11 -0.41 -9.16
CA SER A 139 61.49 -1.36 -10.06
C SER A 139 61.89 -2.80 -9.75
N ASP A 140 61.76 -3.21 -8.49
CA ASP A 140 62.07 -4.56 -8.02
C ASP A 140 60.87 -5.43 -7.62
N MET A 141 59.66 -4.87 -7.80
CA MET A 141 58.35 -5.48 -7.54
C MET A 141 57.88 -5.39 -6.07
N LEU A 142 58.57 -4.63 -5.22
CA LEU A 142 58.02 -4.16 -3.94
C LEU A 142 57.75 -2.66 -4.05
N ASP A 143 56.60 -2.21 -3.53
CA ASP A 143 56.35 -0.77 -3.41
C ASP A 143 57.18 -0.16 -2.27
N ASP A 144 57.44 1.15 -2.37
CA ASP A 144 58.34 1.87 -1.49
C ASP A 144 57.81 1.87 -0.04
N PHE A 145 56.48 1.88 0.15
CA PHE A 145 55.84 1.72 1.44
C PHE A 145 56.19 0.38 2.11
N THR A 146 56.02 -0.73 1.39
CA THR A 146 56.29 -2.10 1.86
C THR A 146 57.76 -2.27 2.21
N GLU A 147 58.65 -1.67 1.44
CA GLU A 147 60.08 -1.68 1.73
C GLU A 147 60.43 -0.89 2.99
N VAL A 148 59.77 0.26 3.22
CA VAL A 148 60.10 1.14 4.34
C VAL A 148 59.47 0.66 5.66
N GLU A 149 58.17 0.35 5.64
CA GLU A 149 57.37 0.10 6.84
C GLU A 149 57.25 -1.38 7.20
N ILE A 150 57.22 -2.29 6.22
CA ILE A 150 56.93 -3.72 6.46
C ILE A 150 58.23 -4.54 6.50
N THR A 151 58.93 -4.62 5.38
CA THR A 151 60.10 -5.50 5.20
C THR A 151 61.42 -4.85 5.65
N HIS A 152 61.41 -3.53 5.81
CA HIS A 152 62.57 -2.70 6.19
C HIS A 152 63.78 -2.87 5.24
N THR A 153 63.50 -2.96 3.94
CA THR A 153 64.45 -2.99 2.83
C THR A 153 64.73 -1.58 2.28
N ASP A 154 65.48 -1.45 1.17
CA ASP A 154 65.95 -0.14 0.65
C ASP A 154 65.19 0.25 -0.62
N PRO A 155 64.19 1.15 -0.56
CA PRO A 155 63.28 1.49 -1.69
C PRO A 155 63.96 2.17 -2.87
N THR A 156 65.26 2.44 -2.77
CA THR A 156 66.03 3.10 -3.83
C THR A 156 67.08 2.18 -4.45
N ASN A 157 67.15 0.93 -4.00
CA ASN A 157 68.08 -0.07 -4.49
C ASN A 157 67.56 -1.52 -4.39
N LYS A 158 67.05 -1.99 -5.53
CA LYS A 158 66.63 -3.34 -5.94
C LYS A 158 67.52 -4.55 -5.66
N TRP A 159 68.63 -4.36 -4.97
CA TRP A 159 69.59 -5.41 -4.69
C TRP A 159 69.95 -5.41 -3.21
N TYR A 160 69.26 -6.25 -2.45
CA TYR A 160 69.61 -6.58 -1.07
C TYR A 160 71.03 -7.15 -0.96
N ASN A 161 71.38 -8.10 -1.85
CA ASN A 161 72.68 -8.79 -1.79
C ASN A 161 73.36 -9.11 -3.14
N ALA A 162 73.16 -8.28 -4.16
CA ALA A 162 73.76 -8.43 -5.51
C ALA A 162 73.45 -9.78 -6.22
N THR A 163 72.62 -10.64 -5.63
CA THR A 163 72.18 -11.92 -6.19
C THR A 163 70.68 -12.17 -6.03
N HIS A 164 70.01 -11.49 -5.10
CA HIS A 164 68.56 -11.50 -4.88
C HIS A 164 68.12 -10.03 -4.77
N THR A 165 66.94 -9.75 -5.31
CA THR A 165 66.17 -8.51 -5.10
C THR A 165 65.46 -8.56 -3.75
N ASP A 166 64.82 -7.49 -3.36
CA ASP A 166 64.21 -7.34 -2.04
C ASP A 166 62.87 -8.10 -2.03
N TYR A 167 62.22 -8.20 -3.19
CA TYR A 167 61.14 -9.17 -3.46
C TYR A 167 61.50 -10.67 -3.23
N GLN A 168 62.79 -11.06 -3.34
CA GLN A 168 63.21 -12.47 -3.33
C GLN A 168 63.81 -12.96 -2.00
N ILE A 169 63.76 -12.14 -0.96
CA ILE A 169 64.22 -12.52 0.37
C ILE A 169 63.03 -12.92 1.25
N ASP A 170 63.37 -13.49 2.39
CA ASP A 170 62.48 -13.95 3.45
C ASP A 170 62.83 -13.04 4.63
N SER A 171 61.99 -12.04 4.90
CA SER A 171 62.35 -10.89 5.76
C SER A 171 62.02 -11.15 7.23
N ASP A 172 60.93 -11.84 7.48
CA ASP A 172 60.34 -12.21 8.77
C ASP A 172 60.88 -13.57 9.28
N GLY A 173 61.21 -14.51 8.38
CA GLY A 173 61.90 -15.76 8.68
C GLY A 173 61.02 -17.01 8.74
N ASP A 174 59.78 -16.98 8.25
CA ASP A 174 58.82 -18.09 8.27
C ASP A 174 59.03 -19.16 7.18
N PHE A 175 59.94 -18.90 6.22
CA PHE A 175 60.27 -19.70 5.02
C PHE A 175 59.44 -19.43 3.76
N LEU A 176 58.55 -18.44 3.76
CA LEU A 176 58.02 -17.81 2.56
C LEU A 176 58.98 -16.68 2.11
N THR A 177 58.86 -16.23 0.86
CA THR A 177 59.60 -15.05 0.39
C THR A 177 58.66 -13.89 0.29
N ASN A 178 59.16 -12.65 0.42
CA ASN A 178 58.34 -11.45 0.38
C ASN A 178 57.38 -11.44 -0.83
N GLY A 179 57.86 -11.92 -1.99
CA GLY A 179 57.05 -12.07 -3.19
C GLY A 179 56.04 -13.22 -3.17
N ASP A 180 56.35 -14.36 -2.52
CA ASP A 180 55.36 -15.42 -2.32
C ASP A 180 54.24 -14.95 -1.37
N GLU A 181 54.59 -14.19 -0.33
CA GLU A 181 53.65 -13.65 0.65
C GLU A 181 52.73 -12.62 0.00
N ILE A 182 53.26 -11.67 -0.78
CA ILE A 182 52.43 -10.66 -1.46
C ILE A 182 51.63 -11.24 -2.64
N ASP A 183 52.27 -11.98 -3.55
CA ASP A 183 51.66 -12.33 -4.84
C ASP A 183 50.93 -13.68 -4.85
N ILE A 184 51.14 -14.54 -3.84
CA ILE A 184 50.53 -15.88 -3.80
C ILE A 184 49.57 -16.02 -2.62
N TYR A 185 49.97 -15.59 -1.42
CA TYR A 185 49.21 -15.88 -0.20
C TYR A 185 48.55 -14.65 0.44
N GLY A 186 48.88 -13.43 0.02
CA GLY A 186 48.36 -12.19 0.60
C GLY A 186 48.84 -11.91 2.03
N THR A 187 49.82 -12.66 2.52
CA THR A 187 50.35 -12.57 3.89
C THR A 187 51.37 -11.45 4.05
N SER A 188 51.62 -11.03 5.30
CA SER A 188 52.51 -9.91 5.58
C SER A 188 53.98 -10.33 5.51
N PRO A 189 54.77 -9.86 4.54
CA PRO A 189 56.18 -10.23 4.42
C PRO A 189 57.10 -9.73 5.54
N GLY A 190 56.54 -9.02 6.52
CA GLY A 190 57.22 -8.55 7.72
C GLY A 190 56.83 -9.31 8.99
N ASP A 191 55.85 -10.22 8.91
CA ASP A 191 55.34 -10.99 10.03
C ASP A 191 55.33 -12.49 9.73
N MET A 192 55.57 -13.31 10.75
CA MET A 192 55.71 -14.78 10.58
C MET A 192 54.41 -15.55 10.81
N ASP A 193 53.36 -14.82 11.17
CA ASP A 193 52.09 -15.26 11.76
C ASP A 193 51.14 -14.07 11.53
N SER A 194 50.64 -13.96 10.30
CA SER A 194 49.97 -12.76 9.77
C SER A 194 48.64 -12.47 10.45
N ASP A 195 48.01 -13.49 11.01
CA ASP A 195 46.77 -13.44 11.76
C ASP A 195 46.97 -13.55 13.29
N ASP A 196 48.19 -13.78 13.78
CA ASP A 196 48.57 -13.82 15.20
C ASP A 196 47.91 -14.99 16.02
N ASP A 197 47.48 -16.06 15.36
CA ASP A 197 46.78 -17.21 15.96
C ASP A 197 47.77 -18.20 16.65
N GLY A 198 49.04 -18.14 16.24
CA GLY A 198 50.14 -18.94 16.78
C GLY A 198 50.45 -20.22 16.01
N VAL A 199 49.83 -20.42 14.85
CA VAL A 199 50.37 -21.16 13.71
C VAL A 199 51.32 -20.19 12.98
N SER A 200 51.53 -20.26 11.69
CA SER A 200 52.53 -19.44 11.00
C SER A 200 52.27 -19.65 9.54
N ASP A 201 52.31 -18.59 8.75
CA ASP A 201 51.82 -18.59 7.37
C ASP A 201 52.33 -19.79 6.56
N TYR A 202 53.63 -20.09 6.65
CA TYR A 202 54.23 -21.29 6.06
C TYR A 202 53.56 -22.63 6.46
N LEU A 203 53.26 -22.84 7.74
CA LEU A 203 52.63 -24.07 8.25
C LEU A 203 51.18 -24.19 7.78
N GLU A 204 50.43 -23.11 7.76
CA GLU A 204 49.05 -23.10 7.29
C GLU A 204 49.02 -23.47 5.82
N VAL A 205 49.76 -22.75 4.97
CA VAL A 205 49.70 -23.02 3.53
C VAL A 205 50.37 -24.34 3.11
N MET A 206 51.47 -24.76 3.77
CA MET A 206 52.26 -25.93 3.34
C MET A 206 51.96 -27.23 4.09
N VAL A 207 51.32 -27.18 5.26
CA VAL A 207 51.10 -28.36 6.11
C VAL A 207 49.63 -28.61 6.40
N TYR A 208 48.90 -27.58 6.84
CA TYR A 208 47.51 -27.72 7.25
C TYR A 208 46.51 -27.44 6.12
N HIS A 209 46.93 -26.66 5.13
CA HIS A 209 46.10 -26.14 4.05
C HIS A 209 44.92 -25.28 4.56
N SER A 210 45.15 -24.56 5.66
CA SER A 210 44.24 -23.57 6.25
C SER A 210 44.62 -22.14 5.82
N ASP A 211 43.79 -21.15 6.14
CA ASP A 211 43.93 -19.76 5.68
C ASP A 211 44.90 -18.96 6.58
N PRO A 212 46.10 -18.60 6.12
CA PRO A 212 47.11 -17.88 6.92
C PRO A 212 46.73 -16.43 7.27
N LEU A 213 45.56 -15.97 6.85
CA LEU A 213 45.04 -14.62 7.13
C LEU A 213 43.89 -14.63 8.14
N ALA A 214 43.48 -15.80 8.63
CA ALA A 214 42.32 -15.96 9.48
C ALA A 214 42.65 -16.76 10.75
N GLU A 215 42.53 -16.10 11.92
CA GLU A 215 42.77 -16.70 13.24
C GLU A 215 41.95 -17.99 13.51
N ASP A 216 40.91 -18.21 12.71
CA ASP A 216 39.93 -19.28 12.75
C ASP A 216 39.48 -19.55 11.30
N SER A 217 40.11 -20.53 10.66
CA SER A 217 40.07 -20.75 9.21
C SER A 217 38.75 -21.28 8.69
N ASP A 218 37.96 -21.97 9.52
CA ASP A 218 36.60 -22.41 9.16
C ASP A 218 35.50 -21.61 9.86
N GLY A 219 35.86 -20.74 10.82
CA GLY A 219 34.99 -19.70 11.34
C GLY A 219 33.99 -20.18 12.40
N GLU A 220 34.25 -21.30 13.07
CA GLU A 220 33.38 -21.87 14.10
C GLU A 220 33.61 -21.32 15.53
N GLY A 221 34.63 -20.48 15.70
CA GLY A 221 35.05 -19.89 16.97
C GLY A 221 36.16 -20.66 17.70
N LEU A 222 36.72 -21.71 17.09
CA LEU A 222 37.86 -22.45 17.61
C LEU A 222 39.11 -22.10 16.79
N LEU A 223 40.09 -21.42 17.41
CA LEU A 223 41.29 -20.98 16.69
C LEU A 223 42.06 -22.17 16.09
N ASP A 224 42.71 -21.98 14.94
CA ASP A 224 43.49 -23.00 14.22
C ASP A 224 44.50 -23.70 15.15
N LEU A 225 45.20 -22.95 16.01
CA LEU A 225 46.10 -23.56 17.01
C LEU A 225 45.37 -24.46 18.02
N GLU A 226 44.15 -24.13 18.44
CA GLU A 226 43.34 -24.93 19.37
C GLU A 226 42.84 -26.21 18.70
N GLU A 227 42.44 -26.14 17.44
CA GLU A 227 42.07 -27.29 16.61
C GLU A 227 43.23 -28.25 16.39
N VAL A 228 44.42 -27.73 16.09
CA VAL A 228 45.66 -28.54 16.02
C VAL A 228 45.91 -29.28 17.33
N MET A 229 45.49 -28.73 18.48
CA MET A 229 45.57 -29.40 19.77
C MET A 229 44.44 -30.41 20.02
N ALA A 230 43.23 -30.16 19.51
CA ALA A 230 42.06 -31.04 19.57
C ALA A 230 42.19 -32.24 18.61
N GLY A 231 42.88 -32.05 17.49
CA GLY A 231 43.04 -32.99 16.39
C GLY A 231 41.91 -32.94 15.36
N THR A 232 41.12 -31.87 15.38
CA THR A 232 40.07 -31.50 14.43
C THR A 232 40.68 -30.93 13.15
N ASN A 233 39.86 -30.68 12.14
CA ASN A 233 40.32 -30.22 10.84
C ASN A 233 40.05 -28.73 10.65
N LEU A 234 41.12 -27.95 10.47
CA LEU A 234 41.14 -26.48 10.38
C LEU A 234 40.39 -25.86 9.19
N THR A 235 39.62 -26.66 8.47
CA THR A 235 38.88 -26.22 7.27
C THR A 235 37.47 -26.80 7.27
N LEU A 236 37.02 -27.40 8.38
CA LEU A 236 35.73 -28.09 8.49
C LEU A 236 35.19 -27.87 9.90
N GLN A 237 34.13 -27.08 10.00
CA GLN A 237 33.45 -26.79 11.26
C GLN A 237 32.99 -28.07 11.99
N ASP A 238 32.57 -29.10 11.25
CA ASP A 238 32.19 -30.39 11.84
C ASP A 238 33.12 -31.49 11.34
N THR A 239 34.13 -31.84 12.13
CA THR A 239 35.14 -32.84 11.74
C THR A 239 34.55 -34.24 11.58
N ASP A 240 33.49 -34.59 12.32
CA ASP A 240 32.99 -35.96 12.41
C ASP A 240 31.61 -36.22 11.80
N GLY A 241 30.93 -35.15 11.39
CA GLY A 241 29.73 -35.14 10.56
C GLY A 241 28.44 -35.39 11.34
N ASP A 242 28.36 -34.97 12.61
CA ASP A 242 27.21 -35.19 13.49
C ASP A 242 26.34 -33.96 13.74
N GLN A 243 26.62 -32.87 13.02
CA GLN A 243 25.91 -31.60 13.03
C GLN A 243 26.11 -30.79 14.32
N LEU A 244 27.20 -31.03 15.03
CA LEU A 244 27.75 -30.11 16.02
C LEU A 244 29.13 -29.64 15.56
N ASP A 245 29.35 -28.33 15.61
CA ASP A 245 30.67 -27.78 15.30
C ASP A 245 31.68 -28.20 16.38
N ASP A 246 32.94 -28.34 15.99
CA ASP A 246 34.02 -28.81 16.85
C ASP A 246 34.20 -27.85 18.05
N TYR A 247 34.00 -26.55 17.86
CA TYR A 247 33.92 -25.56 18.93
C TYR A 247 32.90 -25.93 20.01
N VAL A 248 31.66 -26.27 19.61
CA VAL A 248 30.56 -26.59 20.51
C VAL A 248 30.90 -27.81 21.34
N GLU A 249 31.40 -28.85 20.68
CA GLU A 249 31.78 -30.09 21.33
C GLU A 249 32.94 -29.91 22.32
N VAL A 250 33.95 -29.12 21.95
CA VAL A 250 35.15 -28.91 22.76
C VAL A 250 34.91 -27.94 23.91
N LYS A 251 34.17 -26.86 23.68
CA LYS A 251 34.06 -25.72 24.62
C LYS A 251 32.76 -25.70 25.41
N ILE A 252 31.65 -26.15 24.83
CA ILE A 252 30.31 -26.06 25.43
C ILE A 252 29.90 -27.40 26.05
N LEU A 253 29.68 -28.42 25.23
CA LEU A 253 29.07 -29.68 25.64
C LEU A 253 30.09 -30.68 26.24
N GLY A 254 31.34 -30.60 25.82
CA GLY A 254 32.41 -31.52 26.25
C GLY A 254 32.25 -32.93 25.68
N THR A 255 31.62 -33.05 24.51
CA THR A 255 31.51 -34.24 23.68
C THR A 255 32.82 -34.46 22.91
N ASN A 256 32.86 -35.37 21.95
CA ASN A 256 34.10 -35.82 21.34
C ASN A 256 34.07 -35.49 19.84
N PRO A 257 34.82 -34.46 19.39
CA PRO A 257 34.81 -33.88 18.04
C PRO A 257 35.48 -34.74 16.96
N LEU A 258 35.50 -36.04 17.18
CA LEU A 258 36.15 -37.02 16.31
C LEU A 258 35.31 -38.30 16.21
N ALA A 259 34.14 -38.33 16.83
CA ALA A 259 33.15 -39.37 16.69
C ALA A 259 31.74 -38.83 16.98
N ALA A 260 30.91 -38.88 15.93
CA ALA A 260 29.48 -38.59 15.85
C ALA A 260 28.54 -39.23 16.89
N SER A 261 29.06 -39.94 17.87
CA SER A 261 28.32 -40.40 19.04
C SER A 261 29.34 -40.66 20.12
N THR A 262 29.54 -39.68 21.01
CA THR A 262 30.47 -39.77 22.16
C THR A 262 30.20 -41.02 23.00
N ASN A 263 28.93 -41.39 23.12
CA ASN A 263 28.48 -42.55 23.88
C ASN A 263 28.57 -43.88 23.10
N GLY A 264 28.77 -43.84 21.79
CA GLY A 264 28.89 -45.00 20.90
C GLY A 264 27.65 -45.90 20.91
N ASN A 265 26.48 -45.31 21.21
CA ASN A 265 25.17 -45.95 21.22
C ASN A 265 24.37 -45.69 19.94
N GLY A 266 24.83 -44.79 19.07
CA GLY A 266 24.22 -44.48 17.77
C GLY A 266 23.19 -43.34 17.80
N THR A 267 23.08 -42.62 18.92
CA THR A 267 22.45 -41.29 18.97
C THR A 267 23.55 -40.28 18.68
N LEU A 268 23.30 -39.34 17.77
CA LEU A 268 24.24 -38.27 17.45
C LEU A 268 24.39 -37.34 18.66
N ASP A 269 25.52 -36.66 18.81
CA ASP A 269 25.68 -35.78 19.98
C ASP A 269 24.80 -34.51 19.85
N SER A 270 24.42 -34.12 18.63
CA SER A 270 23.39 -33.10 18.31
C SER A 270 21.98 -33.45 18.78
N GLU A 271 21.60 -34.73 18.73
CA GLU A 271 20.28 -35.24 19.15
C GLU A 271 20.17 -35.47 20.67
N LEU A 272 21.24 -35.20 21.42
CA LEU A 272 21.18 -35.29 22.87
C LEU A 272 20.40 -34.10 23.43
N ASP A 273 19.68 -34.34 24.53
CA ASP A 273 18.99 -33.32 25.33
C ASP A 273 19.79 -33.23 26.65
N HIS A 274 20.71 -32.26 26.72
CA HIS A 274 21.72 -32.24 27.77
C HIS A 274 21.16 -31.80 29.13
N ASP A 275 20.20 -30.88 29.15
CA ASP A 275 19.61 -30.33 30.36
C ASP A 275 18.25 -30.95 30.74
N GLY A 276 17.62 -31.68 29.82
CA GLY A 276 16.44 -32.52 30.04
C GLY A 276 15.11 -31.79 29.90
N ASP A 277 15.06 -30.71 29.13
CA ASP A 277 13.89 -29.86 28.96
C ASP A 277 12.94 -30.32 27.82
N GLY A 278 13.46 -31.17 26.92
CA GLY A 278 12.76 -31.76 25.79
C GLY A 278 13.13 -31.20 24.42
N LEU A 279 14.01 -30.19 24.35
CA LEU A 279 14.62 -29.66 23.13
C LEU A 279 16.00 -30.32 22.94
N ALA A 280 16.40 -30.59 21.69
CA ALA A 280 17.68 -31.24 21.41
C ALA A 280 18.79 -30.20 21.29
N ASN A 281 20.01 -30.50 21.75
CA ASN A 281 21.14 -29.57 21.76
C ASN A 281 21.38 -28.88 20.40
N GLY A 282 21.26 -29.63 19.29
CA GLY A 282 21.39 -29.07 17.95
C GLY A 282 20.32 -28.02 17.62
N LEU A 283 19.07 -28.26 18.05
CA LEU A 283 17.97 -27.30 17.90
C LEU A 283 18.13 -26.11 18.83
N GLU A 284 18.60 -26.32 20.06
CA GLU A 284 18.87 -25.25 21.02
C GLU A 284 19.95 -24.30 20.48
N ILE A 285 21.08 -24.84 20.02
CA ILE A 285 22.24 -24.03 19.60
C ILE A 285 22.00 -23.37 18.25
N TYR A 286 21.57 -24.12 17.24
CA TYR A 286 21.51 -23.64 15.85
C TYR A 286 20.10 -23.23 15.40
N GLY A 287 19.06 -23.74 16.05
CA GLY A 287 17.67 -23.41 15.73
C GLY A 287 17.15 -22.21 16.50
N TYR A 288 17.17 -22.27 17.83
CA TYR A 288 16.49 -21.31 18.72
C TYR A 288 17.45 -20.40 19.50
N GLY A 289 18.74 -20.69 19.51
CA GLY A 289 19.76 -19.94 20.25
C GLY A 289 19.66 -20.06 21.78
N SER A 290 18.93 -21.05 22.29
CA SER A 290 18.80 -21.32 23.71
C SER A 290 20.04 -22.01 24.29
N ASP A 291 20.24 -21.93 25.61
CA ASP A 291 21.40 -22.51 26.29
C ASP A 291 21.16 -24.00 26.56
N PRO A 292 21.83 -24.93 25.85
CA PRO A 292 21.63 -26.38 25.98
C PRO A 292 22.03 -26.95 27.35
N LEU A 293 22.53 -26.11 28.25
CA LEU A 293 22.87 -26.47 29.63
C LEU A 293 21.88 -25.88 30.64
N ASN A 294 20.86 -25.17 30.19
CA ASN A 294 19.88 -24.46 31.01
C ASN A 294 18.46 -24.57 30.44
N ASN A 295 17.67 -25.40 31.12
CA ASN A 295 16.34 -25.86 30.71
C ASN A 295 15.22 -24.80 30.75
N ASP A 296 15.57 -23.52 30.85
CA ASP A 296 14.74 -22.31 31.03
C ASP A 296 15.70 -21.11 30.82
N THR A 297 16.02 -20.83 29.56
CA THR A 297 17.14 -19.98 29.13
C THR A 297 16.95 -18.53 29.54
N ASP A 298 15.75 -17.99 29.37
CA ASP A 298 15.39 -16.61 29.69
C ASP A 298 14.92 -16.42 31.15
N SER A 299 14.66 -17.52 31.86
CA SER A 299 14.20 -17.55 33.26
C SER A 299 12.81 -16.96 33.48
N ASP A 300 11.91 -17.03 32.50
CA ASP A 300 10.51 -16.61 32.61
C ASP A 300 9.65 -17.64 33.39
N GLY A 301 10.09 -18.90 33.40
CA GLY A 301 9.47 -20.02 34.11
C GLY A 301 8.71 -21.02 33.23
N LEU A 302 8.67 -20.83 31.91
CA LEU A 302 8.47 -21.88 30.92
C LEU A 302 9.81 -22.64 30.70
N LEU A 303 9.74 -23.75 29.98
CA LEU A 303 10.94 -24.50 29.61
C LEU A 303 11.12 -24.28 28.12
N ASP A 304 12.35 -24.20 27.63
CA ASP A 304 12.63 -23.87 26.23
C ASP A 304 11.89 -24.82 25.26
N GLY A 305 11.89 -26.12 25.56
CA GLY A 305 11.11 -27.12 24.82
C GLY A 305 9.57 -26.94 24.89
N ILE A 306 9.02 -26.37 25.98
CA ILE A 306 7.59 -26.03 26.06
C ILE A 306 7.27 -24.81 25.20
N GLU A 307 8.13 -23.80 25.25
CA GLU A 307 7.97 -22.55 24.49
C GLU A 307 7.92 -22.85 23.00
N VAL A 308 8.90 -23.63 22.53
CA VAL A 308 9.01 -24.04 21.13
C VAL A 308 7.84 -24.93 20.68
N TYR A 309 7.57 -26.03 21.39
CA TYR A 309 6.63 -27.04 20.87
C TYR A 309 5.15 -26.77 21.19
N TYR A 310 4.84 -25.94 22.19
CA TYR A 310 3.46 -25.75 22.66
C TYR A 310 3.02 -24.30 22.81
N ALA A 311 3.86 -23.39 23.30
CA ALA A 311 3.49 -21.99 23.47
C ALA A 311 3.62 -21.19 22.16
N GLY A 312 4.56 -21.58 21.29
CA GLY A 312 4.90 -20.82 20.09
C GLY A 312 5.70 -19.55 20.39
N SER A 313 6.34 -19.47 21.56
CA SER A 313 7.09 -18.32 22.04
C SER A 313 8.60 -18.57 22.01
N SER A 314 9.41 -17.53 22.22
CA SER A 314 10.86 -17.54 22.09
C SER A 314 11.53 -17.99 23.38
N PRO A 315 12.27 -19.11 23.40
CA PRO A 315 12.95 -19.62 24.61
C PRO A 315 14.08 -18.72 25.13
N THR A 316 14.40 -17.64 24.42
CA THR A 316 15.48 -16.72 24.77
C THR A 316 14.98 -15.34 25.18
N ASP A 317 13.68 -15.12 25.14
CA ASP A 317 13.07 -13.82 25.45
C ASP A 317 11.90 -13.95 26.42
N ILE A 318 12.02 -13.25 27.55
CA ILE A 318 11.09 -13.35 28.69
C ILE A 318 9.67 -12.86 28.38
N ASP A 319 9.52 -12.15 27.26
CA ASP A 319 8.34 -11.43 26.79
C ASP A 319 8.48 -11.33 25.26
N SER A 320 8.00 -12.37 24.57
CA SER A 320 8.29 -12.66 23.16
C SER A 320 7.70 -11.64 22.18
N ASP A 321 6.64 -10.93 22.57
CA ASP A 321 5.97 -9.93 21.76
C ASP A 321 6.12 -8.48 22.29
N ASP A 322 6.92 -8.31 23.35
CA ASP A 322 7.30 -7.03 23.97
C ASP A 322 6.10 -6.20 24.50
N ASP A 323 4.99 -6.86 24.85
CA ASP A 323 3.76 -6.19 25.32
C ASP A 323 3.80 -5.83 26.82
N GLY A 324 4.68 -6.48 27.59
CA GLY A 324 4.88 -6.30 29.01
C GLY A 324 4.30 -7.39 29.91
N LEU A 325 3.64 -8.40 29.34
CA LEU A 325 3.34 -9.69 29.94
C LEU A 325 4.45 -10.68 29.57
N THR A 326 4.88 -11.49 30.54
CA THR A 326 5.84 -12.55 30.21
C THR A 326 5.12 -13.73 29.59
N ASP A 327 5.75 -14.48 28.70
CA ASP A 327 5.19 -15.67 28.04
C ASP A 327 4.56 -16.66 29.04
N PHE A 328 5.20 -16.88 30.19
CA PHE A 328 4.63 -17.67 31.28
C PHE A 328 3.27 -17.16 31.78
N GLU A 329 3.11 -15.85 31.97
CA GLU A 329 1.88 -15.21 32.44
C GLU A 329 0.78 -15.33 31.39
N GLU A 330 1.12 -15.14 30.14
CA GLU A 330 0.21 -15.29 29.01
C GLU A 330 -0.25 -16.74 28.85
N TYR A 331 0.68 -17.67 28.68
CA TYR A 331 0.35 -19.08 28.46
C TYR A 331 -0.42 -19.70 29.64
N THR A 332 -0.02 -19.37 30.88
CA THR A 332 -0.51 -20.08 32.08
C THR A 332 -1.64 -19.34 32.82
N ILE A 333 -1.68 -18.01 32.77
CA ILE A 333 -2.60 -17.20 33.61
C ILE A 333 -3.70 -16.55 32.77
N TYR A 334 -3.35 -15.83 31.71
CA TYR A 334 -4.29 -15.02 30.92
C TYR A 334 -4.83 -15.76 29.69
N HIS A 335 -4.09 -16.76 29.20
CA HIS A 335 -4.35 -17.53 27.98
C HIS A 335 -4.45 -16.65 26.73
N THR A 336 -3.56 -15.65 26.64
CA THR A 336 -3.30 -14.77 25.50
C THR A 336 -2.24 -15.37 24.57
N ASP A 337 -2.04 -14.79 23.40
CA ASP A 337 -1.09 -15.24 22.38
C ASP A 337 0.32 -14.73 22.68
N CYS A 338 1.20 -15.62 23.15
CA CYS A 338 2.59 -15.29 23.49
C CYS A 338 3.46 -14.80 22.32
N SER A 339 2.92 -14.76 21.10
CA SER A 339 3.62 -14.28 19.90
C SER A 339 3.03 -13.00 19.32
N GLY A 340 1.99 -12.44 19.95
CA GLY A 340 1.23 -11.32 19.40
C GLY A 340 0.60 -10.45 20.47
N ALA A 341 1.14 -9.23 20.61
CA ALA A 341 0.84 -8.27 21.67
C ALA A 341 -0.62 -7.82 21.84
N ASP A 342 -1.52 -8.17 20.92
CA ASP A 342 -2.95 -7.77 20.91
C ASP A 342 -3.79 -8.99 20.46
N SER A 343 -4.18 -9.81 21.43
CA SER A 343 -4.75 -11.15 21.22
C SER A 343 -6.12 -11.14 20.54
N ASP A 344 -6.91 -10.07 20.67
CA ASP A 344 -8.23 -9.94 20.03
C ASP A 344 -8.29 -8.87 18.92
N SER A 345 -7.16 -8.22 18.65
CA SER A 345 -6.92 -7.30 17.55
C SER A 345 -7.79 -6.04 17.60
N ASP A 346 -8.01 -5.50 18.80
CA ASP A 346 -8.90 -4.38 19.04
C ASP A 346 -8.21 -3.01 19.12
N GLY A 347 -6.87 -3.03 19.17
CA GLY A 347 -6.00 -1.87 19.25
C GLY A 347 -5.47 -1.53 20.65
N LEU A 348 -5.71 -2.37 21.66
CA LEU A 348 -4.99 -2.37 22.94
C LEU A 348 -4.08 -3.59 23.04
N ASP A 349 -2.91 -3.39 23.64
CA ASP A 349 -2.06 -4.53 24.01
C ASP A 349 -2.60 -5.26 25.24
N ASP A 350 -2.35 -6.57 25.32
CA ASP A 350 -2.93 -7.43 26.36
C ASP A 350 -2.51 -6.97 27.77
N TYR A 351 -1.28 -6.49 27.93
CA TYR A 351 -0.81 -5.85 29.16
C TYR A 351 -1.68 -4.65 29.57
N THR A 352 -2.00 -3.75 28.63
CA THR A 352 -2.83 -2.57 28.86
C THR A 352 -4.24 -2.99 29.26
N GLU A 353 -4.78 -4.01 28.63
CA GLU A 353 -6.09 -4.55 28.95
C GLU A 353 -6.17 -5.13 30.35
N VAL A 354 -5.22 -5.98 30.70
CA VAL A 354 -5.20 -6.67 32.00
C VAL A 354 -4.97 -5.68 33.15
N PHE A 355 -4.07 -4.70 32.98
CA PHE A 355 -3.58 -3.89 34.10
C PHE A 355 -3.96 -2.41 34.08
N VAL A 356 -4.33 -1.85 32.93
CA VAL A 356 -4.54 -0.41 32.74
C VAL A 356 -6.00 -0.08 32.46
N SER A 357 -6.57 -0.52 31.35
CA SER A 357 -7.98 -0.31 30.98
C SER A 357 -8.91 -1.26 31.72
N LEU A 358 -8.40 -2.39 32.23
CA LEU A 358 -9.17 -3.44 32.93
C LEU A 358 -10.25 -4.08 32.05
N THR A 359 -9.98 -4.14 30.75
CA THR A 359 -10.78 -4.77 29.70
C THR A 359 -10.36 -6.23 29.51
N SER A 360 -10.97 -6.93 28.57
CA SER A 360 -10.74 -8.36 28.35
C SER A 360 -9.84 -8.57 27.14
N PRO A 361 -8.60 -9.08 27.28
CA PRO A 361 -7.64 -9.31 26.17
C PRO A 361 -7.99 -10.46 25.23
N LEU A 362 -9.26 -10.84 25.18
CA LEU A 362 -9.79 -11.94 24.37
C LEU A 362 -11.17 -11.57 23.80
N GLN A 363 -11.64 -10.34 24.04
CA GLN A 363 -12.91 -9.81 23.61
C GLN A 363 -12.76 -8.35 23.18
N TRP A 364 -12.71 -8.17 21.86
CA TRP A 364 -12.72 -6.90 21.13
C TRP A 364 -13.65 -5.77 21.62
N ASP A 365 -14.68 -6.04 22.43
CA ASP A 365 -15.68 -5.07 22.90
C ASP A 365 -16.19 -5.53 24.28
N SER A 366 -15.65 -4.94 25.35
CA SER A 366 -15.85 -5.38 26.73
C SER A 366 -17.22 -5.03 27.29
N ASP A 367 -17.85 -3.93 26.86
CA ASP A 367 -19.12 -3.44 27.40
C ASP A 367 -20.33 -3.61 26.46
N SER A 368 -20.06 -4.04 25.22
CA SER A 368 -21.02 -4.38 24.17
C SER A 368 -21.79 -3.19 23.58
N ASP A 369 -21.19 -2.00 23.51
CA ASP A 369 -21.77 -0.81 22.88
C ASP A 369 -21.47 -0.68 21.37
N LEU A 370 -20.66 -1.62 20.82
CA LEU A 370 -20.20 -1.71 19.43
C LEU A 370 -19.03 -0.78 19.05
N LEU A 371 -18.33 -0.19 20.01
CA LEU A 371 -16.96 0.29 19.87
C LEU A 371 -15.98 -0.79 20.36
N SER A 372 -14.75 -0.82 19.84
CA SER A 372 -13.71 -1.61 20.51
C SER A 372 -13.14 -0.89 21.71
N ASP A 373 -12.59 -1.65 22.65
CA ASP A 373 -11.95 -1.09 23.82
C ASP A 373 -10.76 -0.20 23.40
N GLY A 374 -10.03 -0.60 22.35
CA GLY A 374 -9.01 0.21 21.71
C GLY A 374 -9.49 1.50 21.06
N GLN A 375 -10.66 1.51 20.40
CA GLN A 375 -11.25 2.73 19.84
C GLN A 375 -11.65 3.71 20.94
N GLU A 376 -12.29 3.20 21.97
CA GLU A 376 -12.73 3.99 23.11
C GLU A 376 -11.55 4.60 23.88
N TRP A 377 -10.49 3.83 24.10
CA TRP A 377 -9.33 4.30 24.84
C TRP A 377 -8.45 5.26 24.04
N ASN A 378 -8.12 4.90 22.79
CA ASN A 378 -7.14 5.63 21.98
C ASN A 378 -7.74 6.78 21.18
N GLU A 379 -8.95 6.63 20.65
CA GLU A 379 -9.55 7.60 19.71
C GLU A 379 -10.52 8.56 20.40
N TYR A 380 -11.47 8.03 21.16
CA TYR A 380 -12.58 8.82 21.74
C TYR A 380 -12.34 9.23 23.20
N GLY A 381 -11.49 8.49 23.91
CA GLY A 381 -11.20 8.68 25.33
C GLY A 381 -12.44 8.50 26.21
N THR A 382 -13.36 7.64 25.79
CA THR A 382 -14.51 7.12 26.55
C THR A 382 -14.05 6.01 27.51
N ASP A 383 -14.93 5.50 28.36
CA ASP A 383 -14.62 4.42 29.32
C ASP A 383 -15.01 3.06 28.71
N PRO A 384 -14.05 2.20 28.28
CA PRO A 384 -14.31 0.91 27.62
C PRO A 384 -15.13 -0.12 28.39
N ASN A 385 -15.49 0.21 29.63
CA ASN A 385 -16.30 -0.63 30.50
C ASN A 385 -17.69 -0.03 30.74
N SER A 386 -18.05 1.03 30.03
CA SER A 386 -19.27 1.81 30.21
C SER A 386 -19.79 2.40 28.90
N ALA A 387 -20.74 1.68 28.29
CA ALA A 387 -21.52 2.03 27.10
C ALA A 387 -22.22 3.41 27.07
N ASP A 388 -22.09 4.24 28.11
CA ASP A 388 -22.62 5.61 28.24
C ASP A 388 -21.71 6.32 29.26
N THR A 389 -20.63 6.92 28.76
CA THR A 389 -19.51 7.46 29.55
C THR A 389 -19.95 8.63 30.42
N ASP A 390 -20.76 9.54 29.87
CA ASP A 390 -21.16 10.77 30.55
C ASP A 390 -22.51 10.69 31.31
N ASN A 391 -23.24 9.60 31.10
CA ASN A 391 -24.52 9.25 31.72
C ASN A 391 -25.67 10.21 31.36
N ASP A 392 -25.69 10.76 30.15
CA ASP A 392 -26.81 11.55 29.63
C ASP A 392 -27.97 10.68 29.11
N GLY A 393 -27.69 9.40 28.80
CA GLY A 393 -28.65 8.40 28.33
C GLY A 393 -28.61 8.10 26.84
N ILE A 394 -27.62 8.59 26.11
CA ILE A 394 -27.20 8.14 24.77
C ILE A 394 -25.94 7.27 24.95
N ASP A 395 -25.77 6.23 24.11
CA ASP A 395 -24.55 5.41 24.16
C ASP A 395 -23.41 6.05 23.34
N ASP A 396 -22.17 5.83 23.76
CA ASP A 396 -20.99 6.54 23.23
C ASP A 396 -20.86 6.35 21.71
N LYS A 397 -21.07 5.11 21.23
CA LYS A 397 -21.10 4.79 19.80
C LYS A 397 -22.09 5.66 19.02
N ARG A 398 -23.27 5.91 19.59
CA ARG A 398 -24.33 6.70 18.95
C ARG A 398 -24.09 8.19 19.05
N GLU A 399 -23.49 8.68 20.12
CA GLU A 399 -23.06 10.07 20.22
C GLU A 399 -22.03 10.40 19.15
N ILE A 400 -21.04 9.51 18.94
CA ILE A 400 -20.03 9.66 17.88
C ILE A 400 -20.69 9.65 16.49
N ASP A 401 -21.62 8.72 16.22
CA ASP A 401 -22.33 8.66 14.93
C ASP A 401 -23.17 9.92 14.66
N LEU A 402 -23.63 10.59 15.72
CA LEU A 402 -24.43 11.81 15.66
C LEU A 402 -23.57 13.09 15.74
N GLY A 403 -22.29 12.97 16.07
CA GLY A 403 -21.34 14.08 16.21
C GLY A 403 -21.41 14.84 17.54
N PHE A 404 -21.96 14.21 18.59
CA PHE A 404 -22.02 14.75 19.96
C PHE A 404 -20.71 14.44 20.71
N ASP A 405 -20.44 15.12 21.83
CA ASP A 405 -19.29 14.80 22.68
C ASP A 405 -19.67 13.74 23.72
N PRO A 406 -19.26 12.45 23.56
CA PRO A 406 -19.65 11.35 24.46
C PRO A 406 -19.11 11.48 25.90
N ARG A 407 -18.39 12.56 26.17
CA ARG A 407 -17.79 12.87 27.48
C ARG A 407 -18.49 14.02 28.17
N SER A 408 -19.48 14.64 27.52
CA SER A 408 -20.12 15.87 27.98
C SER A 408 -21.62 15.86 27.70
N ASN A 409 -22.40 15.79 28.78
CA ASN A 409 -23.85 15.71 28.73
C ASN A 409 -24.58 17.01 28.28
N ASP A 410 -23.83 17.96 27.76
CA ASP A 410 -24.17 19.30 27.30
C ASP A 410 -22.98 19.73 26.41
N THR A 411 -23.02 19.33 25.15
CA THR A 411 -21.92 19.43 24.17
C THR A 411 -21.60 20.89 23.84
N ASP A 412 -22.61 21.75 23.69
CA ASP A 412 -22.43 23.15 23.29
C ASP A 412 -22.47 24.16 24.45
N GLN A 413 -22.79 23.71 25.66
CA GLN A 413 -22.79 24.48 26.92
C GLN A 413 -23.83 25.60 26.97
N ASP A 414 -24.94 25.45 26.25
CA ASP A 414 -26.05 26.41 26.25
C ASP A 414 -27.01 26.25 27.46
N THR A 415 -26.80 25.18 28.25
CA THR A 415 -27.56 24.71 29.43
C THR A 415 -28.71 23.73 29.19
N LEU A 416 -29.02 23.39 27.94
CA LEU A 416 -29.76 22.19 27.56
C LEU A 416 -28.80 20.99 27.53
N SER A 417 -29.29 19.80 27.84
CA SER A 417 -28.47 18.58 27.70
C SER A 417 -28.69 17.97 26.33
N ASP A 418 -27.70 17.26 25.79
CA ASP A 418 -27.75 16.58 24.50
C ASP A 418 -29.00 15.70 24.35
N TRP A 419 -29.37 14.94 25.39
CA TRP A 419 -30.63 14.21 25.43
C TRP A 419 -31.89 15.09 25.24
N ASP A 420 -31.96 16.24 25.92
CA ASP A 420 -33.10 17.16 25.86
C ASP A 420 -33.18 17.80 24.47
N GLU A 421 -32.05 18.19 23.90
CA GLU A 421 -31.99 18.76 22.56
C GLU A 421 -32.33 17.72 21.49
N TYR A 422 -31.72 16.53 21.51
CA TYR A 422 -31.96 15.52 20.49
C TYR A 422 -33.36 14.89 20.57
N TYR A 423 -33.86 14.57 21.77
CA TYR A 423 -35.13 13.86 21.95
C TYR A 423 -36.34 14.73 22.31
N VAL A 424 -36.16 15.92 22.89
CA VAL A 424 -37.28 16.75 23.39
C VAL A 424 -37.51 17.99 22.54
N TYR A 425 -36.48 18.81 22.30
CA TYR A 425 -36.61 20.12 21.66
C TYR A 425 -36.27 20.11 20.16
N HIS A 426 -35.44 19.15 19.74
CA HIS A 426 -34.88 19.02 18.38
C HIS A 426 -34.06 20.23 17.93
N THR A 427 -33.36 20.87 18.87
CA THR A 427 -32.35 21.92 18.66
C THR A 427 -30.99 21.28 18.34
N ASN A 428 -30.02 22.09 17.91
CA ASN A 428 -28.72 21.59 17.49
C ASN A 428 -27.75 21.46 18.68
N VAL A 429 -27.56 20.22 19.12
CA VAL A 429 -26.66 19.79 20.22
C VAL A 429 -25.22 20.33 20.16
N THR A 430 -24.77 20.78 18.99
CA THR A 430 -23.40 21.30 18.79
C THR A 430 -23.33 22.81 18.64
N ASN A 431 -24.46 23.51 18.68
CA ASN A 431 -24.52 24.95 18.46
C ASN A 431 -25.49 25.64 19.44
N ALA A 432 -24.89 26.25 20.45
CA ALA A 432 -25.58 26.93 21.53
C ALA A 432 -26.43 28.15 21.11
N ASP A 433 -26.34 28.63 19.87
CA ASP A 433 -27.09 29.77 19.36
C ASP A 433 -27.39 29.47 17.89
N GLN A 434 -28.51 28.78 17.65
CA GLN A 434 -28.81 28.14 16.37
C GLN A 434 -28.94 29.13 15.21
N ASP A 435 -29.50 30.31 15.44
CA ASP A 435 -29.68 31.35 14.44
C ASP A 435 -28.63 32.49 14.49
N GLY A 436 -27.86 32.57 15.57
CA GLY A 436 -26.75 33.51 15.74
C GLY A 436 -27.17 34.93 16.09
N ASP A 437 -28.38 35.14 16.63
CA ASP A 437 -28.92 36.47 16.95
C ASP A 437 -28.40 37.06 18.27
N GLY A 438 -27.80 36.21 19.11
CA GLY A 438 -27.25 36.55 20.42
C GLY A 438 -28.15 36.22 21.61
N LEU A 439 -29.25 35.48 21.43
CA LEU A 439 -29.94 34.67 22.44
C LEU A 439 -29.60 33.20 22.19
N ASN A 440 -29.30 32.44 23.24
CA ASN A 440 -29.12 30.99 23.08
C ASN A 440 -30.46 30.25 23.05
N ASP A 441 -30.50 29.03 22.51
CA ASP A 441 -31.72 28.22 22.37
C ASP A 441 -32.47 28.06 23.72
N ALA A 442 -31.72 27.95 24.83
CA ALA A 442 -32.27 27.98 26.19
C ALA A 442 -32.95 29.31 26.59
N GLU A 443 -32.40 30.47 26.20
CA GLU A 443 -32.95 31.81 26.41
C GLU A 443 -34.17 32.06 25.51
N GLU A 444 -34.14 31.58 24.28
CA GLU A 444 -35.26 31.69 23.35
C GLU A 444 -36.48 30.89 23.80
N LEU A 445 -36.26 29.72 24.40
CA LEU A 445 -37.31 28.97 25.09
C LEU A 445 -37.92 29.78 26.27
N GLU A 446 -37.17 30.66 26.92
CA GLU A 446 -37.67 31.54 27.98
C GLU A 446 -38.50 32.72 27.43
N TYR A 447 -38.09 33.33 26.31
CA TYR A 447 -38.77 34.47 25.67
C TYR A 447 -39.90 34.06 24.71
N GLY A 448 -39.89 32.82 24.23
CA GLY A 448 -40.86 32.27 23.29
C GLY A 448 -40.60 32.65 21.83
N THR A 449 -39.35 32.99 21.51
CA THR A 449 -38.81 33.29 20.18
C THR A 449 -38.45 31.98 19.46
N ASP A 450 -38.18 32.05 18.16
CA ASP A 450 -37.94 30.90 17.29
C ASP A 450 -36.44 30.68 17.07
N TRP A 451 -35.89 29.63 17.67
CA TRP A 451 -34.46 29.28 17.63
C TRP A 451 -33.84 29.02 16.25
N ASP A 452 -34.67 28.90 15.19
CA ASP A 452 -34.19 28.81 13.81
C ASP A 452 -34.23 30.17 13.08
N ASN A 453 -34.60 31.26 13.76
CA ASN A 453 -34.91 32.54 13.12
C ASN A 453 -34.67 33.76 14.02
N TRP A 454 -33.56 34.44 13.72
CA TRP A 454 -32.99 35.58 14.46
C TRP A 454 -33.90 36.81 14.66
N ASP A 455 -35.08 36.81 14.05
CA ASP A 455 -36.09 37.87 14.02
C ASP A 455 -37.47 37.19 13.94
N THR A 456 -38.05 36.87 15.09
CA THR A 456 -39.24 36.00 15.20
C THR A 456 -40.49 36.63 14.58
N ASP A 457 -40.62 37.95 14.65
CA ASP A 457 -41.78 38.67 14.10
C ASP A 457 -41.56 39.28 12.70
N PHE A 458 -40.34 39.16 12.18
CA PHE A 458 -39.91 39.54 10.84
C PHE A 458 -39.91 41.05 10.57
N ASP A 459 -39.59 41.86 11.58
CA ASP A 459 -39.58 43.32 11.48
C ASP A 459 -38.19 43.92 11.15
N SER A 460 -37.16 43.06 11.04
CA SER A 460 -35.75 43.38 10.78
C SER A 460 -34.95 43.92 11.96
N ILE A 461 -35.47 43.83 13.19
CA ILE A 461 -34.70 43.91 14.43
C ILE A 461 -34.51 42.48 14.94
N SER A 462 -33.32 42.17 15.50
CA SER A 462 -33.13 40.83 16.07
C SER A 462 -33.86 40.72 17.41
N ASP A 463 -34.36 39.51 17.72
CA ASP A 463 -35.04 39.25 18.98
C ASP A 463 -34.16 39.67 20.18
N SER A 464 -32.86 39.41 20.09
CA SER A 464 -31.87 39.87 21.07
C SER A 464 -31.82 41.40 21.21
N ASP A 465 -31.82 42.16 20.11
CA ASP A 465 -31.75 43.63 20.13
C ASP A 465 -33.07 44.25 20.62
N GLU A 466 -34.21 43.65 20.32
CA GLU A 466 -35.50 44.06 20.84
C GLU A 466 -35.58 43.89 22.36
N VAL A 467 -35.16 42.73 22.87
CA VAL A 467 -35.14 42.44 24.30
C VAL A 467 -34.09 43.28 25.04
N ASN A 468 -32.89 43.43 24.48
CA ASN A 468 -31.74 44.00 25.19
C ASN A 468 -31.47 45.49 24.90
N VAL A 469 -31.90 46.04 23.75
CA VAL A 469 -31.58 47.40 23.29
C VAL A 469 -32.81 48.31 23.20
N TYR A 470 -33.82 47.93 22.43
CA TYR A 470 -34.94 48.82 22.07
C TYR A 470 -36.14 48.72 23.02
N GLY A 471 -36.34 47.55 23.63
CA GLY A 471 -37.44 47.29 24.57
C GLY A 471 -38.80 47.19 23.89
N THR A 472 -38.80 46.82 22.60
CA THR A 472 -39.95 46.43 21.78
C THR A 472 -40.34 44.97 22.09
N ASP A 473 -41.45 44.49 21.53
CA ASP A 473 -41.96 43.13 21.79
C ASP A 473 -41.57 42.21 20.63
N PRO A 474 -40.64 41.24 20.80
CA PRO A 474 -40.06 40.43 19.72
C PRO A 474 -40.99 39.38 19.10
N LEU A 475 -42.29 39.59 19.27
CA LEU A 475 -43.37 38.77 18.73
C LEU A 475 -44.40 39.64 17.99
N SER A 476 -44.08 40.90 17.74
CA SER A 476 -44.94 41.95 17.21
C SER A 476 -44.17 43.04 16.44
N ASP A 477 -44.16 42.90 15.12
CA ASP A 477 -43.59 43.83 14.12
C ASP A 477 -43.93 45.33 14.27
N ASP A 478 -45.02 45.67 14.93
CA ASP A 478 -45.45 47.04 15.25
C ASP A 478 -45.88 47.11 16.73
N SER A 479 -44.93 47.43 17.62
CA SER A 479 -45.12 47.38 19.06
C SER A 479 -46.20 48.34 19.57
N ASP A 480 -46.43 49.45 18.85
CA ASP A 480 -47.35 50.51 19.29
C ASP A 480 -48.68 50.57 18.50
N GLY A 481 -48.71 49.95 17.33
CA GLY A 481 -49.88 49.70 16.50
C GLY A 481 -50.25 50.84 15.57
N ASP A 482 -49.28 51.62 15.06
CA ASP A 482 -49.52 52.78 14.19
C ASP A 482 -49.37 52.54 12.69
N ASN A 483 -49.02 51.30 12.30
CA ASN A 483 -48.76 50.83 10.94
C ASN A 483 -47.41 51.25 10.33
N ILE A 484 -46.46 51.68 11.15
CA ILE A 484 -45.03 51.64 10.84
C ILE A 484 -44.39 50.56 11.73
N ALA A 485 -43.55 49.70 11.17
CA ALA A 485 -42.84 48.67 11.91
C ALA A 485 -41.76 49.30 12.81
N ASP A 486 -41.39 48.63 13.90
CA ASP A 486 -40.48 49.22 14.89
C ASP A 486 -39.11 49.56 14.27
N ALA A 487 -38.61 48.71 13.37
CA ALA A 487 -37.39 49.00 12.60
C ALA A 487 -37.49 50.27 11.74
N ASP A 488 -38.60 50.45 11.04
CA ASP A 488 -38.82 51.59 10.15
C ASP A 488 -38.90 52.90 10.92
N GLU A 489 -39.49 52.87 12.11
CA GLU A 489 -39.50 54.02 13.01
C GLU A 489 -38.09 54.40 13.47
N ILE A 490 -37.26 53.42 13.79
CA ILE A 490 -35.89 53.66 14.25
C ILE A 490 -35.01 54.19 13.10
N PHE A 491 -35.06 53.52 11.95
CA PHE A 491 -34.07 53.69 10.88
C PHE A 491 -34.51 54.62 9.75
N ASN A 492 -35.79 54.65 9.39
CA ASN A 492 -36.29 55.35 8.20
C ASN A 492 -36.96 56.70 8.54
N SER A 493 -38.00 56.69 9.38
CA SER A 493 -38.72 57.93 9.76
C SER A 493 -38.09 58.65 10.97
N HIS A 494 -37.24 57.96 11.74
CA HIS A 494 -36.67 58.43 13.02
C HIS A 494 -37.75 58.83 14.05
N THR A 495 -38.88 58.14 14.05
CA THR A 495 -39.96 58.23 15.03
C THR A 495 -39.72 57.25 16.19
N ASN A 496 -40.67 57.10 17.12
CA ASN A 496 -40.49 56.33 18.33
C ASN A 496 -41.34 55.05 18.29
N PRO A 497 -40.73 53.85 18.23
CA PRO A 497 -41.41 52.54 18.07
C PRO A 497 -42.34 52.12 19.22
N ASN A 498 -42.61 53.03 20.15
CA ASN A 498 -43.45 52.79 21.32
C ASN A 498 -44.53 53.89 21.47
N LEU A 499 -44.62 54.82 20.51
CA LEU A 499 -45.53 55.96 20.47
C LEU A 499 -46.05 56.31 19.04
N SER A 500 -47.27 55.87 18.74
CA SER A 500 -48.09 56.18 17.54
C SER A 500 -48.30 57.65 17.07
N ASP A 501 -47.63 58.65 17.64
CA ASP A 501 -47.67 60.08 17.31
C ASP A 501 -46.48 60.73 18.03
N THR A 502 -45.31 60.64 17.41
CA THR A 502 -44.03 60.98 18.03
C THR A 502 -43.94 62.48 18.38
N ASP A 503 -44.46 63.36 17.53
CA ASP A 503 -44.32 64.81 17.65
C ASP A 503 -45.52 65.48 18.37
N GLY A 504 -46.66 64.79 18.46
CA GLY A 504 -47.86 65.18 19.17
C GLY A 504 -48.74 66.19 18.44
N ASP A 505 -48.61 66.34 17.12
CA ASP A 505 -49.36 67.30 16.32
C ASP A 505 -50.80 66.82 15.97
N GLY A 506 -51.05 65.52 16.15
CA GLY A 506 -52.32 64.84 15.97
C GLY A 506 -52.54 64.21 14.59
N ILE A 507 -51.50 64.13 13.76
CA ILE A 507 -51.33 63.16 12.67
C ILE A 507 -50.51 61.99 13.26
N SER A 508 -50.78 60.76 12.80
CA SER A 508 -50.04 59.57 13.22
C SER A 508 -48.82 59.45 12.30
N ASP A 509 -47.73 58.83 12.75
CA ASP A 509 -46.45 58.93 12.06
C ASP A 509 -46.52 58.32 10.63
N ASP A 510 -47.42 57.33 10.41
CA ASP A 510 -47.76 56.74 9.09
C ASP A 510 -48.33 57.72 8.06
N LEU A 511 -49.06 58.75 8.49
CA LEU A 511 -49.81 59.66 7.61
C LEU A 511 -49.17 61.04 7.44
N ASP A 512 -47.98 61.25 8.00
CA ASP A 512 -47.25 62.52 7.84
C ASP A 512 -46.54 62.60 6.48
N ASP A 513 -46.32 63.82 5.99
CA ASP A 513 -45.61 64.14 4.73
C ASP A 513 -44.52 65.14 5.12
N GLU A 514 -43.39 64.60 5.60
CA GLU A 514 -42.37 65.35 6.33
C GLU A 514 -41.55 66.26 5.38
N ASP A 515 -41.40 65.90 4.10
CA ASP A 515 -40.58 66.62 3.12
C ASP A 515 -41.36 67.50 2.10
N ALA A 516 -42.68 67.27 1.99
CA ALA A 516 -43.63 67.97 1.12
C ALA A 516 -43.43 67.78 -0.40
N ASP A 517 -42.92 66.63 -0.85
CA ASP A 517 -42.86 66.24 -2.27
C ASP A 517 -44.23 65.79 -2.83
N GLY A 518 -45.13 65.35 -1.94
CA GLY A 518 -46.48 64.89 -2.23
C GLY A 518 -46.76 63.41 -1.96
N LEU A 519 -45.80 62.67 -1.42
CA LEU A 519 -45.94 61.34 -0.83
C LEU A 519 -46.11 61.45 0.70
N ASN A 520 -46.42 60.35 1.40
CA ASN A 520 -46.49 60.33 2.87
C ASN A 520 -45.55 59.27 3.39
N ASN A 521 -45.09 59.36 4.65
CA ASN A 521 -44.09 58.47 5.22
C ASN A 521 -44.40 56.98 4.98
N HIS A 522 -45.65 56.53 5.15
CA HIS A 522 -46.02 55.14 4.86
C HIS A 522 -45.90 54.77 3.38
N ASP A 523 -46.34 55.63 2.45
CA ASP A 523 -46.19 55.40 1.00
C ASP A 523 -44.71 55.53 0.56
N GLU A 524 -43.94 56.42 1.18
CA GLU A 524 -42.51 56.60 0.89
C GLU A 524 -41.70 55.41 1.39
N ILE A 525 -41.98 54.88 2.58
CA ILE A 525 -41.28 53.73 3.14
C ILE A 525 -41.75 52.42 2.47
N TYR A 526 -43.05 52.16 2.41
CA TYR A 526 -43.58 50.84 2.02
C TYR A 526 -44.04 50.70 0.58
N LEU A 527 -44.19 51.80 -0.17
CA LEU A 527 -44.69 51.75 -1.55
C LEU A 527 -43.67 52.24 -2.59
N TYR A 528 -42.83 53.22 -2.24
CA TYR A 528 -41.90 53.85 -3.18
C TYR A 528 -40.43 53.77 -2.76
N GLU A 529 -40.15 53.36 -1.52
CA GLU A 529 -38.80 53.24 -0.94
C GLU A 529 -37.98 54.54 -1.02
N THR A 530 -38.67 55.68 -1.00
CA THR A 530 -38.09 57.03 -1.09
C THR A 530 -37.80 57.58 0.29
N ASN A 531 -36.89 58.55 0.36
CA ASN A 531 -36.54 59.14 1.63
C ASN A 531 -37.60 60.16 2.05
N CYS A 532 -38.40 59.82 3.07
CA CYS A 532 -39.44 60.69 3.65
C CYS A 532 -38.97 62.05 4.18
N THR A 533 -37.67 62.36 4.09
CA THR A 533 -37.09 63.65 4.44
C THR A 533 -36.44 64.39 3.25
N MET A 534 -36.48 63.85 2.01
CA MET A 534 -35.84 64.41 0.82
C MET A 534 -36.69 64.34 -0.47
N VAL A 535 -36.85 65.50 -1.13
CA VAL A 535 -37.73 65.69 -2.32
C VAL A 535 -37.25 65.02 -3.63
N ASP A 536 -35.99 64.60 -3.66
CA ASP A 536 -35.28 64.07 -4.83
C ASP A 536 -34.25 63.10 -4.24
N THR A 537 -34.65 61.84 -4.15
CA THR A 537 -33.95 60.81 -3.39
C THR A 537 -32.62 60.46 -4.03
N ASP A 538 -32.54 60.44 -5.37
CA ASP A 538 -31.38 59.98 -6.14
C ASP A 538 -30.51 61.11 -6.73
N GLN A 539 -31.02 62.34 -6.76
CA GLN A 539 -30.37 63.57 -7.24
C GLN A 539 -30.09 63.60 -8.75
N ASP A 540 -30.88 62.90 -9.57
CA ASP A 540 -30.72 62.83 -11.03
C ASP A 540 -31.36 64.02 -11.79
N LEU A 541 -32.04 64.89 -11.04
CA LEU A 541 -32.82 66.06 -11.48
C LEU A 541 -34.26 65.79 -11.90
N LEU A 542 -34.75 64.57 -11.72
CA LEU A 542 -36.16 64.22 -11.61
C LEU A 542 -36.57 64.34 -10.12
N ASP A 543 -37.86 64.28 -9.84
CA ASP A 543 -38.36 64.29 -8.45
C ASP A 543 -39.12 62.98 -8.22
N ASP A 544 -39.13 62.47 -7.01
CA ASP A 544 -39.60 61.11 -6.71
C ASP A 544 -41.02 60.86 -7.24
N TYR A 545 -41.91 61.84 -7.05
CA TYR A 545 -43.24 61.84 -7.63
C TYR A 545 -43.25 61.78 -9.19
N PHE A 546 -42.37 62.51 -9.87
CA PHE A 546 -42.24 62.50 -11.34
C PHE A 546 -41.77 61.14 -11.85
N GLU A 547 -40.87 60.49 -11.14
CA GLU A 547 -40.26 59.23 -11.56
C GLU A 547 -41.25 58.08 -11.46
N VAL A 548 -41.89 57.97 -10.30
CA VAL A 548 -42.94 56.99 -10.05
C VAL A 548 -44.12 57.14 -11.04
N PHE A 549 -44.60 58.37 -11.25
CA PHE A 549 -45.89 58.58 -11.92
C PHE A 549 -45.80 59.12 -13.35
N VAL A 550 -44.62 59.51 -13.85
CA VAL A 550 -44.47 60.14 -15.18
C VAL A 550 -43.44 59.46 -16.08
N SER A 551 -42.16 59.32 -15.66
CA SER A 551 -41.14 58.65 -16.47
C SER A 551 -41.14 57.14 -16.29
N HIS A 552 -41.69 56.62 -15.18
CA HIS A 552 -41.59 55.22 -14.78
C HIS A 552 -40.13 54.76 -14.58
N THR A 553 -39.26 55.70 -14.24
CA THR A 553 -37.88 55.50 -13.79
C THR A 553 -37.87 55.34 -12.27
N SER A 554 -36.77 54.83 -11.72
CA SER A 554 -36.59 54.57 -10.30
C SER A 554 -36.29 55.88 -9.55
N PRO A 555 -37.15 56.32 -8.62
CA PRO A 555 -36.92 57.54 -7.83
C PRO A 555 -35.70 57.46 -6.90
N THR A 556 -35.08 56.29 -6.77
CA THR A 556 -33.95 56.03 -5.88
C THR A 556 -32.63 55.83 -6.63
N LEU A 557 -32.64 55.82 -7.98
CA LEU A 557 -31.48 55.56 -8.80
C LEU A 557 -31.36 56.57 -9.95
N TRP A 558 -30.26 57.32 -9.98
CA TRP A 558 -30.00 58.34 -11.01
C TRP A 558 -29.85 57.81 -12.45
N ASP A 559 -29.93 56.49 -12.56
CA ASP A 559 -29.61 55.62 -13.65
C ASP A 559 -30.36 54.32 -13.32
N SER A 560 -31.60 54.23 -13.82
CA SER A 560 -32.61 53.24 -13.43
C SER A 560 -32.27 51.83 -13.88
N ASP A 561 -31.48 51.71 -14.94
CA ASP A 561 -30.94 50.43 -15.36
C ASP A 561 -29.47 50.24 -14.95
N GLU A 562 -28.81 51.29 -14.46
CA GLU A 562 -27.47 51.30 -13.88
C GLU A 562 -26.35 51.06 -14.91
N ASP A 563 -26.58 51.37 -16.19
CA ASP A 563 -25.63 51.16 -17.29
C ASP A 563 -24.56 52.27 -17.41
N THR A 564 -24.61 53.29 -16.53
CA THR A 564 -23.79 54.50 -16.46
C THR A 564 -24.21 55.66 -17.37
N LEU A 565 -25.26 55.51 -18.17
CA LEU A 565 -26.00 56.57 -18.83
C LEU A 565 -27.23 56.91 -18.00
N GLY A 566 -27.19 58.02 -17.24
CA GLY A 566 -28.34 58.38 -16.41
C GLY A 566 -29.64 58.56 -17.20
N ASP A 567 -30.78 58.29 -16.54
CA ASP A 567 -32.12 58.24 -17.14
C ASP A 567 -32.46 59.46 -18.00
N TRP A 568 -32.01 60.62 -17.53
CA TRP A 568 -32.19 61.87 -18.24
C TRP A 568 -31.44 61.90 -19.58
N ASP A 569 -30.21 61.37 -19.65
CA ASP A 569 -29.40 61.34 -20.87
C ASP A 569 -29.95 60.33 -21.88
N GLU A 570 -30.47 59.20 -21.45
CA GLU A 570 -31.06 58.19 -22.33
C GLU A 570 -32.39 58.65 -22.94
N LEU A 571 -33.30 59.16 -22.09
CA LEU A 571 -34.59 59.70 -22.53
C LEU A 571 -34.46 60.87 -23.51
N TYR A 572 -33.41 61.69 -23.39
CA TYR A 572 -33.32 62.96 -24.10
C TYR A 572 -32.13 63.11 -25.06
N TYR A 573 -31.12 62.22 -25.03
CA TYR A 573 -29.92 62.30 -25.88
C TYR A 573 -29.70 61.07 -26.77
N TRP A 574 -29.67 59.86 -26.20
CA TRP A 574 -29.36 58.61 -26.93
C TRP A 574 -30.59 57.92 -27.54
N PHE A 575 -31.77 58.16 -26.98
CA PHE A 575 -33.03 57.51 -27.38
C PHE A 575 -33.00 55.98 -27.20
N SER A 576 -32.20 55.50 -26.24
CA SER A 576 -32.29 54.18 -25.60
C SER A 576 -33.47 54.11 -24.63
N ASP A 577 -33.78 52.91 -24.14
CA ASP A 577 -34.78 52.71 -23.08
C ASP A 577 -34.09 52.84 -21.73
N PRO A 578 -34.39 53.88 -20.91
CA PRO A 578 -33.73 54.12 -19.62
C PRO A 578 -34.10 53.12 -18.52
N ASN A 579 -34.59 51.96 -18.90
CA ASN A 579 -34.94 50.87 -18.01
C ASN A 579 -34.35 49.56 -18.55
N SER A 580 -33.38 49.64 -19.46
CA SER A 580 -32.76 48.54 -20.15
C SER A 580 -31.30 48.87 -20.39
N ARG A 581 -30.41 48.32 -19.54
CA ARG A 581 -28.95 48.47 -19.63
C ARG A 581 -28.36 48.21 -21.01
N ASP A 582 -29.08 47.37 -21.75
CA ASP A 582 -28.76 46.85 -23.04
C ASP A 582 -30.07 46.89 -23.82
N SER A 583 -30.20 47.89 -24.69
CA SER A 583 -31.46 48.20 -25.37
C SER A 583 -31.79 47.18 -26.49
N ASP A 584 -30.81 46.43 -27.01
CA ASP A 584 -31.03 45.38 -28.01
C ASP A 584 -30.87 43.95 -27.52
N GLY A 585 -30.29 43.77 -26.35
CA GLY A 585 -30.17 42.50 -25.65
C GLY A 585 -29.00 41.64 -26.13
N ASP A 586 -27.91 42.24 -26.63
CA ASP A 586 -26.73 41.52 -27.11
C ASP A 586 -25.66 41.24 -26.05
N GLY A 587 -25.77 41.86 -24.88
CA GLY A 587 -24.86 41.70 -23.75
C GLY A 587 -23.84 42.83 -23.58
N LEU A 588 -23.76 43.77 -24.52
CA LEU A 588 -23.05 45.04 -24.34
C LEU A 588 -23.99 46.06 -23.71
N GLU A 589 -23.47 46.83 -22.77
CA GLU A 589 -24.25 47.92 -22.19
C GLU A 589 -24.34 49.08 -23.19
N ASP A 590 -25.49 49.76 -23.24
CA ASP A 590 -25.74 50.91 -24.12
C ASP A 590 -24.62 51.97 -23.97
N SER A 591 -24.11 52.15 -22.75
CA SER A 591 -22.95 52.98 -22.45
C SER A 591 -21.65 52.53 -23.11
N GLU A 592 -21.37 51.22 -23.15
CA GLU A 592 -20.18 50.63 -23.77
C GLU A 592 -20.22 50.78 -25.29
N GLU A 593 -21.38 50.50 -25.87
CA GLU A 593 -21.62 50.65 -27.30
C GLU A 593 -21.52 52.11 -27.76
N ALA A 594 -22.15 53.03 -27.02
CA ALA A 594 -22.16 54.44 -27.36
C ALA A 594 -20.78 55.11 -27.25
N LEU A 595 -20.06 54.82 -26.16
CA LEU A 595 -18.87 55.59 -25.77
C LEU A 595 -17.55 54.92 -26.15
N MET A 596 -17.51 53.59 -26.27
CA MET A 596 -16.27 52.83 -26.45
C MET A 596 -16.18 52.16 -27.82
N TRP A 597 -17.18 51.37 -28.21
CA TRP A 597 -17.08 50.48 -29.38
C TRP A 597 -17.70 51.04 -30.66
N HIS A 598 -18.65 51.97 -30.53
CA HIS A 598 -19.35 52.60 -31.65
C HIS A 598 -20.18 51.63 -32.51
N THR A 599 -20.65 50.55 -31.87
CA THR A 599 -21.68 49.63 -32.34
C THR A 599 -23.06 50.29 -32.22
N LEU A 600 -24.12 49.59 -32.60
CA LEU A 600 -25.47 50.14 -32.64
C LEU A 600 -26.28 49.67 -31.43
N LEU A 601 -26.63 50.58 -30.50
CA LEU A 601 -27.45 50.35 -29.28
C LEU A 601 -28.85 49.74 -29.48
N ASN A 602 -29.20 49.29 -30.68
CA ASN A 602 -30.51 48.80 -31.06
C ASN A 602 -30.41 47.65 -32.09
N ASP A 603 -29.21 47.09 -32.32
CA ASP A 603 -28.91 46.02 -33.29
C ASP A 603 -27.76 45.11 -32.80
N THR A 604 -28.08 43.87 -32.45
CA THR A 604 -27.19 42.90 -31.77
C THR A 604 -26.01 42.34 -32.59
N ASP A 605 -25.86 42.74 -33.85
CA ASP A 605 -24.88 42.22 -34.81
C ASP A 605 -24.65 43.29 -35.89
N THR A 606 -23.65 44.14 -35.65
CA THR A 606 -23.42 45.36 -36.43
C THR A 606 -22.96 45.04 -37.86
N ASP A 607 -22.23 43.94 -38.10
CA ASP A 607 -21.58 43.66 -39.38
C ASP A 607 -22.16 42.46 -40.17
N ASN A 608 -23.03 41.69 -39.54
CA ASN A 608 -23.84 40.58 -40.05
C ASN A 608 -23.05 39.30 -40.41
N ASP A 609 -22.05 38.94 -39.62
CA ASP A 609 -21.29 37.70 -39.76
C ASP A 609 -21.83 36.51 -38.92
N ASN A 610 -22.89 36.77 -38.13
CA ASN A 610 -23.54 35.88 -37.17
C ASN A 610 -22.80 35.67 -35.84
N LEU A 611 -21.84 36.52 -35.49
CA LEU A 611 -21.43 36.79 -34.12
C LEU A 611 -22.18 38.03 -33.61
N SER A 612 -22.41 38.08 -32.30
CA SER A 612 -22.91 39.31 -31.69
C SER A 612 -21.76 40.27 -31.47
N ASP A 613 -22.03 41.58 -31.44
CA ASP A 613 -20.98 42.57 -31.15
C ASP A 613 -20.31 42.27 -29.80
N TYR A 614 -21.07 41.77 -28.82
CA TYR A 614 -20.55 41.25 -27.56
C TYR A 614 -19.53 40.12 -27.74
N ASP A 615 -19.90 39.09 -28.51
CA ASP A 615 -19.05 37.92 -28.73
C ASP A 615 -17.73 38.32 -29.42
N GLU A 616 -17.81 39.18 -30.43
CA GLU A 616 -16.63 39.66 -31.15
C GLU A 616 -15.70 40.48 -30.25
N ILE A 617 -16.25 41.39 -29.45
CA ILE A 617 -15.45 42.29 -28.61
C ILE A 617 -14.90 41.58 -27.37
N LYS A 618 -15.76 40.85 -26.66
CA LYS A 618 -15.49 40.38 -25.29
C LYS A 618 -15.05 38.92 -25.24
N VAL A 619 -15.37 38.13 -26.25
CA VAL A 619 -15.10 36.68 -26.25
C VAL A 619 -13.99 36.33 -27.25
N PHE A 620 -14.06 36.83 -28.48
CA PHE A 620 -13.21 36.36 -29.58
C PHE A 620 -12.18 37.38 -30.08
N GLU A 621 -12.27 38.64 -29.63
CA GLU A 621 -11.39 39.76 -30.02
C GLU A 621 -11.33 40.01 -31.54
N THR A 622 -12.39 39.65 -32.27
CA THR A 622 -12.57 39.93 -33.70
C THR A 622 -13.10 41.37 -33.90
N ASP A 623 -13.04 41.89 -35.13
CA ASP A 623 -13.48 43.27 -35.39
C ASP A 623 -14.99 43.31 -35.68
N PRO A 624 -15.84 43.84 -34.76
CA PRO A 624 -17.32 43.85 -34.88
C PRO A 624 -17.87 44.75 -36.00
N LEU A 625 -16.98 45.24 -36.85
CA LEU A 625 -17.27 46.04 -38.02
C LEU A 625 -16.81 45.34 -39.31
N SER A 626 -16.29 44.10 -39.24
CA SER A 626 -15.62 43.38 -40.31
C SER A 626 -15.82 41.85 -40.30
N TYR A 627 -16.79 41.38 -41.10
CA TYR A 627 -17.12 39.98 -41.44
C TYR A 627 -16.00 38.90 -41.55
N ASP A 628 -14.75 39.28 -41.80
CA ASP A 628 -13.59 38.38 -42.01
C ASP A 628 -12.35 39.15 -41.52
N THR A 629 -11.92 38.84 -40.29
CA THR A 629 -10.88 39.58 -39.55
C THR A 629 -9.47 39.24 -40.04
N ASP A 630 -9.17 37.97 -40.34
CA ASP A 630 -7.83 37.53 -40.71
C ASP A 630 -7.57 37.42 -42.23
N LEU A 631 -8.62 37.57 -43.04
CA LEU A 631 -8.61 37.62 -44.50
C LEU A 631 -8.31 36.28 -45.18
N ASP A 632 -8.58 35.15 -44.51
CA ASP A 632 -8.49 33.81 -45.08
C ASP A 632 -9.73 33.43 -45.93
N THR A 633 -10.76 34.28 -45.94
CA THR A 633 -12.04 34.16 -46.67
C THR A 633 -13.12 33.27 -46.04
N ILE A 634 -12.89 32.75 -44.85
CA ILE A 634 -13.92 32.28 -43.93
C ILE A 634 -14.38 33.50 -43.11
N GLY A 635 -15.63 33.52 -42.65
CA GLY A 635 -16.09 34.61 -41.77
C GLY A 635 -15.87 34.23 -40.32
N ASP A 636 -15.63 35.22 -39.46
CA ASP A 636 -15.23 34.97 -38.07
C ASP A 636 -16.24 34.07 -37.33
N GLY A 637 -17.54 34.32 -37.55
CA GLY A 637 -18.60 33.46 -37.05
C GLY A 637 -18.61 32.04 -37.59
N ASP A 638 -18.22 31.79 -38.85
CA ASP A 638 -18.12 30.44 -39.42
C ASP A 638 -16.87 29.70 -38.87
N GLU A 639 -15.77 30.41 -38.67
CA GLU A 639 -14.54 29.85 -38.08
C GLU A 639 -14.76 29.36 -36.67
N LEU A 640 -15.44 30.14 -35.83
CA LEU A 640 -15.73 29.75 -34.46
C LEU A 640 -16.85 28.71 -34.37
N ASN A 641 -17.97 28.93 -35.07
CA ASN A 641 -19.17 28.12 -34.86
C ASN A 641 -19.22 26.84 -35.71
N ILE A 642 -18.49 26.77 -36.82
CA ILE A 642 -18.55 25.64 -37.75
C ILE A 642 -17.22 24.87 -37.78
N TYR A 643 -16.09 25.57 -37.85
CA TYR A 643 -14.79 24.96 -38.13
C TYR A 643 -13.85 24.87 -36.93
N ASN A 644 -14.14 25.61 -35.86
CA ASN A 644 -13.32 25.73 -34.67
C ASN A 644 -11.86 26.13 -34.99
N THR A 645 -11.69 26.97 -36.01
CA THR A 645 -10.42 27.59 -36.40
C THR A 645 -10.31 28.99 -35.82
N SER A 646 -9.13 29.59 -35.90
CA SER A 646 -8.82 30.87 -35.28
C SER A 646 -9.17 32.03 -36.23
N PRO A 647 -10.21 32.84 -35.95
CA PRO A 647 -10.58 34.00 -36.78
C PRO A 647 -9.58 35.15 -36.77
N LEU A 648 -8.48 35.00 -36.02
CA LEU A 648 -7.37 35.94 -35.95
C LEU A 648 -6.14 35.46 -36.74
N ARG A 649 -6.16 34.24 -37.30
CA ARG A 649 -5.02 33.59 -37.93
C ARG A 649 -5.46 32.73 -39.11
N ALA A 650 -5.12 33.18 -40.32
CA ALA A 650 -5.42 32.47 -41.57
C ALA A 650 -4.80 31.06 -41.73
N ASP A 651 -3.98 30.64 -40.76
CA ASP A 651 -3.32 29.34 -40.63
C ASP A 651 -3.25 29.07 -39.11
N THR A 652 -4.23 28.32 -38.63
CA THR A 652 -4.50 28.11 -37.20
C THR A 652 -3.39 27.30 -36.53
N ASP A 653 -2.92 26.23 -37.16
CA ASP A 653 -1.89 25.35 -36.59
C ASP A 653 -0.45 25.71 -36.98
N GLY A 654 -0.27 26.57 -37.98
CA GLY A 654 1.02 27.13 -38.39
C GLY A 654 1.86 26.20 -39.26
N ASP A 655 1.26 25.20 -39.90
CA ASP A 655 1.97 24.21 -40.71
C ASP A 655 2.28 24.69 -42.15
N GLY A 656 1.63 25.79 -42.57
CA GLY A 656 1.80 26.41 -43.87
C GLY A 656 0.67 26.15 -44.87
N LEU A 657 -0.35 25.37 -44.51
CA LEU A 657 -1.66 25.32 -45.17
C LEU A 657 -2.58 26.39 -44.53
N LEU A 658 -3.47 26.98 -45.34
CA LEU A 658 -4.48 27.89 -44.79
C LEU A 658 -5.69 27.08 -44.34
N ASP A 659 -6.40 27.54 -43.32
CA ASP A 659 -7.59 26.86 -42.76
C ASP A 659 -8.62 26.57 -43.87
N ASN A 660 -8.82 27.52 -44.79
CA ASN A 660 -9.69 27.33 -45.95
C ASN A 660 -9.25 26.21 -46.92
N GLU A 661 -7.96 25.92 -47.06
CA GLU A 661 -7.44 24.89 -47.96
C GLU A 661 -7.71 23.50 -47.39
N GLU A 662 -7.65 23.38 -46.07
CA GLU A 662 -7.89 22.15 -45.32
C GLU A 662 -9.38 21.84 -45.15
N ILE A 663 -10.16 22.85 -44.76
CA ILE A 663 -11.62 22.76 -44.59
C ILE A 663 -12.33 22.42 -45.90
N PHE A 664 -11.98 23.10 -47.00
CA PHE A 664 -12.57 22.81 -48.31
C PHE A 664 -11.91 21.62 -49.01
N GLY A 665 -10.81 21.14 -48.46
CA GLY A 665 -10.08 19.93 -48.83
C GLY A 665 -9.10 20.14 -49.98
N ILE A 666 -8.07 19.30 -49.99
CA ILE A 666 -7.00 19.27 -50.98
C ILE A 666 -7.19 18.06 -51.88
N TYR A 667 -7.16 18.25 -53.20
CA TYR A 667 -7.32 17.14 -54.15
C TYR A 667 -5.98 16.48 -54.47
N MET A 668 -5.75 15.29 -53.92
CA MET A 668 -4.50 14.54 -54.09
C MET A 668 -4.67 13.29 -54.95
N THR A 669 -3.56 12.84 -55.54
CA THR A 669 -3.53 11.67 -56.43
C THR A 669 -2.46 10.69 -55.99
N PHE A 670 -2.88 9.59 -55.38
CA PHE A 670 -2.03 8.54 -54.85
C PHE A 670 -1.78 7.43 -55.88
N ASN A 671 -0.65 6.75 -55.77
CA ASN A 671 -0.30 5.61 -56.63
C ASN A 671 -0.25 4.29 -55.83
N PHE A 672 -1.41 3.66 -55.63
CA PHE A 672 -1.46 2.32 -55.05
C PHE A 672 -1.22 1.23 -56.09
N ASN A 673 -0.15 0.43 -55.95
CA ASN A 673 0.15 -0.71 -56.81
C ASN A 673 0.13 -0.39 -58.32
N GLY A 674 0.62 0.78 -58.70
CA GLY A 674 0.69 1.25 -60.09
C GLY A 674 -0.66 1.66 -60.72
N THR A 675 -1.71 1.85 -59.91
CA THR A 675 -2.99 2.41 -60.35
C THR A 675 -3.22 3.77 -59.67
N PRO A 676 -3.30 4.88 -60.43
CA PRO A 676 -3.54 6.19 -59.83
C PRO A 676 -4.98 6.30 -59.31
N TYR A 677 -5.11 6.70 -58.05
CA TYR A 677 -6.36 6.91 -57.33
C TYR A 677 -6.39 8.33 -56.76
N GLY A 678 -7.39 9.12 -57.16
CA GLY A 678 -7.55 10.49 -56.67
C GLY A 678 -8.64 10.58 -55.61
N LYS A 679 -8.36 11.28 -54.51
CA LYS A 679 -9.26 11.50 -53.38
C LYS A 679 -9.08 12.95 -52.90
N TRP A 680 -10.16 13.52 -52.36
CA TRP A 680 -10.07 14.75 -51.56
C TRP A 680 -9.66 14.37 -50.15
N VAL A 681 -8.58 14.97 -49.66
CA VAL A 681 -8.13 14.86 -48.27
C VAL A 681 -8.51 16.14 -47.53
N TYR A 682 -8.77 16.00 -46.24
CA TYR A 682 -9.24 17.07 -45.36
C TYR A 682 -8.42 16.95 -44.08
N PRO A 683 -7.19 17.50 -44.07
CA PRO A 683 -6.40 17.60 -42.85
C PRO A 683 -7.15 18.44 -41.80
N ASP A 684 -6.88 18.24 -40.52
CA ASP A 684 -7.48 18.97 -39.41
C ASP A 684 -6.72 20.30 -39.25
N PRO A 685 -7.32 21.46 -39.60
CA PRO A 685 -6.66 22.78 -39.58
C PRO A 685 -6.20 23.26 -38.20
N ARG A 686 -6.33 22.41 -37.18
CA ARG A 686 -5.95 22.67 -35.79
C ARG A 686 -4.75 21.84 -35.37
N LYS A 687 -4.19 21.04 -36.28
CA LYS A 687 -3.11 20.11 -36.03
C LYS A 687 -2.16 20.14 -37.21
N SER A 688 -0.97 20.68 -36.96
CA SER A 688 0.09 20.73 -37.96
C SER A 688 0.51 19.36 -38.49
N ASP A 689 0.20 18.29 -37.75
CA ASP A 689 0.38 16.89 -38.11
C ASP A 689 -0.91 16.16 -37.71
N SER A 690 -1.79 15.94 -38.69
CA SER A 690 -3.15 15.47 -38.49
C SER A 690 -3.22 14.00 -38.09
N ASP A 691 -2.23 13.19 -38.48
CA ASP A 691 -2.21 11.74 -38.23
C ASP A 691 -1.09 11.26 -37.29
N MET A 692 -0.32 12.20 -36.75
CA MET A 692 0.68 12.06 -35.69
C MET A 692 1.86 11.18 -36.08
N ASP A 693 2.28 11.27 -37.34
CA ASP A 693 3.36 10.46 -37.88
C ASP A 693 4.71 11.19 -37.92
N THR A 694 4.73 12.46 -37.47
CA THR A 694 5.83 13.41 -37.40
C THR A 694 6.10 14.25 -38.65
N LEU A 695 5.51 13.97 -39.82
CA LEU A 695 5.51 14.92 -40.93
C LEU A 695 4.37 15.93 -40.75
N THR A 696 4.57 17.16 -41.21
CA THR A 696 3.44 18.12 -41.21
C THR A 696 2.51 17.89 -42.39
N ASP A 697 1.25 18.29 -42.28
CA ASP A 697 0.27 18.11 -43.36
C ASP A 697 0.76 18.83 -44.65
N PHE A 698 1.40 19.99 -44.50
CA PHE A 698 2.11 20.67 -45.58
C PHE A 698 3.25 19.84 -46.21
N GLU A 699 4.10 19.20 -45.40
CA GLU A 699 5.21 18.36 -45.87
C GLU A 699 4.68 17.16 -46.66
N GLU A 700 3.60 16.55 -46.19
CA GLU A 700 2.99 15.41 -46.87
C GLU A 700 2.32 15.79 -48.17
N VAL A 701 1.59 16.91 -48.19
CA VAL A 701 0.92 17.40 -49.41
C VAL A 701 1.95 17.80 -50.48
N ASN A 702 3.01 18.49 -50.07
CA ASN A 702 3.92 19.16 -51.01
C ASN A 702 5.25 18.45 -51.27
N MET A 703 5.73 17.60 -50.37
CA MET A 703 7.04 16.93 -50.48
C MET A 703 6.90 15.43 -50.75
N THR A 704 6.26 14.66 -49.86
CA THR A 704 6.16 13.19 -50.01
C THR A 704 4.98 12.74 -50.87
N HIS A 705 3.94 13.59 -50.99
CA HIS A 705 2.67 13.28 -51.63
C HIS A 705 1.93 12.08 -50.97
N THR A 706 2.09 11.92 -49.66
CA THR A 706 1.33 11.01 -48.80
C THR A 706 0.02 11.65 -48.33
N ASP A 707 -0.92 10.86 -47.79
CA ASP A 707 -2.24 11.30 -47.36
C ASP A 707 -2.16 11.73 -45.90
N PRO A 708 -2.21 13.05 -45.58
CA PRO A 708 -1.96 13.59 -44.24
C PRO A 708 -3.09 13.34 -43.24
N THR A 709 -3.88 12.30 -43.47
CA THR A 709 -4.98 11.92 -42.58
C THR A 709 -4.86 10.47 -42.15
N VAL A 710 -3.77 9.80 -42.51
CA VAL A 710 -3.54 8.39 -42.28
C VAL A 710 -2.07 8.14 -42.01
N PHE A 711 -1.76 7.85 -40.73
CA PHE A 711 -0.42 7.53 -40.23
C PHE A 711 0.43 6.63 -41.14
N SER A 712 -0.18 5.74 -41.94
CA SER A 712 0.52 4.97 -42.96
C SER A 712 -0.29 4.97 -44.25
N SER A 713 0.04 5.86 -45.19
CA SER A 713 -0.60 5.92 -46.50
C SER A 713 -0.58 4.59 -47.26
N PRO A 714 0.51 3.78 -47.26
CA PRO A 714 0.54 2.46 -47.86
C PRO A 714 -0.25 1.39 -47.08
N GLY A 715 -0.57 1.64 -45.81
CA GLY A 715 -1.22 0.68 -44.89
C GLY A 715 -0.30 -0.45 -44.43
N THR A 716 1.00 -0.20 -44.35
CA THR A 716 2.03 -1.16 -43.89
C THR A 716 2.22 -1.13 -42.38
N GLY A 717 1.81 -0.05 -41.72
CA GLY A 717 2.00 0.17 -40.28
C GLY A 717 3.29 0.92 -39.93
N VAL A 718 4.10 1.28 -40.93
CA VAL A 718 5.21 2.24 -40.81
C VAL A 718 4.65 3.63 -41.10
N SER A 719 5.05 4.63 -40.31
CA SER A 719 4.65 6.04 -40.51
C SER A 719 5.03 6.50 -41.91
N ASP A 720 4.35 7.48 -42.50
CA ASP A 720 4.81 8.11 -43.73
C ASP A 720 6.12 8.90 -43.51
N ALA A 721 6.42 9.34 -42.29
CA ALA A 721 7.73 9.86 -41.88
C ALA A 721 8.87 8.81 -41.95
N ASP A 722 8.67 7.62 -41.37
CA ASP A 722 9.66 6.53 -41.32
C ASP A 722 9.65 5.67 -42.59
N LEU A 723 8.74 5.97 -43.53
CA LEU A 723 8.66 5.29 -44.81
C LEU A 723 9.84 5.72 -45.69
N ASP A 724 10.58 4.75 -46.20
CA ASP A 724 11.51 4.92 -47.32
C ASP A 724 10.69 4.85 -48.63
N LEU A 725 10.28 6.03 -49.13
CA LEU A 725 9.33 6.13 -50.24
C LEU A 725 9.94 5.71 -51.59
N ASP A 726 11.23 5.97 -51.80
CA ASP A 726 11.91 5.71 -53.06
C ASP A 726 12.85 4.49 -53.06
N GLY A 727 13.08 3.91 -51.88
CA GLY A 727 13.82 2.68 -51.66
C GLY A 727 15.33 2.87 -51.58
N ASP A 728 15.80 4.03 -51.10
CA ASP A 728 17.22 4.37 -51.00
C ASP A 728 17.85 4.19 -49.61
N MET A 729 17.08 3.63 -48.66
CA MET A 729 17.44 3.37 -47.26
C MET A 729 17.38 4.58 -46.32
N LEU A 730 17.03 5.78 -46.79
CA LEU A 730 16.69 6.90 -45.91
C LEU A 730 15.17 6.97 -45.72
N THR A 731 14.77 7.37 -44.52
CA THR A 731 13.36 7.70 -44.24
C THR A 731 13.02 9.06 -44.82
N ASN A 732 11.74 9.27 -45.18
CA ASN A 732 11.27 10.57 -45.65
C ASN A 732 11.63 11.71 -44.68
N ALA A 733 11.56 11.45 -43.36
CA ALA A 733 11.94 12.43 -42.35
C ALA A 733 13.44 12.76 -42.36
N GLN A 734 14.32 11.76 -42.48
CA GLN A 734 15.77 11.98 -42.58
C GLN A 734 16.11 12.80 -43.83
N GLU A 735 15.46 12.52 -44.94
CA GLU A 735 15.69 13.27 -46.18
C GLU A 735 15.26 14.73 -46.10
N ILE A 736 14.11 15.00 -45.48
CA ILE A 736 13.59 16.36 -45.29
C ILE A 736 14.44 17.12 -44.26
N ARG A 737 14.88 16.46 -43.20
CA ARG A 737 15.48 17.12 -42.02
C ARG A 737 17.00 17.18 -42.04
N LEU A 738 17.68 16.09 -42.41
CA LEU A 738 19.12 15.93 -42.34
C LEU A 738 19.77 16.22 -43.70
N THR A 739 19.57 15.35 -44.69
CA THR A 739 20.29 15.41 -45.98
C THR A 739 19.76 16.52 -46.91
N LYS A 740 18.52 16.98 -46.71
CA LYS A 740 17.79 17.94 -47.57
C LYS A 740 17.62 17.43 -49.01
N THR A 741 17.37 16.13 -49.17
CA THR A 741 17.06 15.47 -50.44
C THR A 741 15.54 15.41 -50.69
N ASP A 742 15.13 15.01 -51.89
CA ASP A 742 13.72 14.92 -52.32
C ASP A 742 13.24 13.49 -52.09
N PRO A 743 12.36 13.22 -51.09
CA PRO A 743 12.02 11.85 -50.69
C PRO A 743 11.27 11.02 -51.74
N ALA A 744 10.82 11.67 -52.82
CA ALA A 744 10.18 10.98 -53.92
C ALA A 744 11.17 10.48 -54.99
N LEU A 745 12.46 10.76 -54.85
CA LEU A 745 13.48 10.57 -55.87
C LEU A 745 14.71 9.84 -55.32
N TRP A 746 14.81 8.55 -55.65
CA TRP A 746 15.97 7.68 -55.33
C TRP A 746 17.35 8.28 -55.63
N ASP A 747 17.46 9.33 -56.46
CA ASP A 747 18.68 10.08 -56.76
C ASP A 747 18.29 11.53 -57.08
N SER A 748 18.16 12.36 -56.04
CA SER A 748 17.70 13.75 -56.12
C SER A 748 18.57 14.61 -57.03
N ASN A 749 19.88 14.35 -57.03
CA ASN A 749 20.85 15.14 -57.78
C ASN A 749 21.17 14.57 -59.19
N SER A 750 20.59 13.42 -59.53
CA SER A 750 20.74 12.68 -60.79
C SER A 750 22.19 12.28 -61.13
N ASN A 751 23.04 12.01 -60.13
CA ASN A 751 24.43 11.62 -60.33
C ASN A 751 24.63 10.10 -60.57
N GLY A 752 23.60 9.29 -60.29
CA GLY A 752 23.54 7.84 -60.46
C GLY A 752 23.87 7.01 -59.20
N ILE A 753 24.02 7.65 -58.06
CA ILE A 753 24.13 7.08 -56.70
C ILE A 753 22.82 7.43 -55.98
N SER A 754 22.35 6.58 -55.07
CA SER A 754 21.13 6.90 -54.34
C SER A 754 21.38 7.94 -53.27
N ASP A 755 20.36 8.67 -52.80
CA ASP A 755 20.61 9.70 -51.79
C ASP A 755 21.12 9.07 -50.48
N GLY A 756 20.67 7.89 -50.08
CA GLY A 756 21.25 7.12 -48.96
C GLY A 756 22.67 6.56 -49.16
N ASP A 757 23.02 6.18 -50.40
CA ASP A 757 24.38 5.71 -50.77
C ASP A 757 25.32 6.88 -51.12
N ASP A 758 24.82 8.12 -51.20
CA ASP A 758 25.63 9.30 -51.52
C ASP A 758 26.46 9.71 -50.30
N ASP A 759 27.53 10.44 -50.58
CA ASP A 759 28.53 10.92 -49.61
C ASP A 759 28.69 12.42 -49.93
N ILE A 760 27.80 13.23 -49.35
CA ILE A 760 27.54 14.61 -49.80
C ILE A 760 28.63 15.58 -49.32
N ASP A 761 29.18 15.32 -48.15
CA ASP A 761 30.22 16.04 -47.41
C ASP A 761 31.64 15.54 -47.77
N ARG A 762 31.78 14.27 -48.18
CA ARG A 762 32.99 13.59 -48.72
C ARG A 762 33.98 13.09 -47.68
N ASP A 763 33.52 12.64 -46.55
CA ASP A 763 34.35 12.03 -45.50
C ASP A 763 34.56 10.51 -45.69
N LEU A 764 33.76 9.87 -46.56
CA LEU A 764 33.68 8.43 -46.90
C LEU A 764 32.63 7.61 -46.13
N LEU A 765 31.88 8.22 -45.21
CA LEU A 765 30.62 7.65 -44.76
C LEU A 765 29.54 7.93 -45.81
N THR A 766 28.50 7.09 -45.85
CA THR A 766 27.33 7.38 -46.70
C THR A 766 26.30 8.08 -45.84
N ASN A 767 25.42 8.88 -46.47
CA ASN A 767 24.33 9.55 -45.76
C ASN A 767 23.51 8.57 -44.89
N TYR A 768 23.34 7.32 -45.33
CA TYR A 768 22.71 6.25 -44.52
C TYR A 768 23.51 5.93 -43.25
N TRP A 769 24.82 5.74 -43.33
CA TRP A 769 25.65 5.45 -42.16
C TRP A 769 25.64 6.63 -41.18
N GLU A 770 25.71 7.86 -41.68
CA GLU A 770 25.68 9.06 -40.85
C GLU A 770 24.32 9.25 -40.18
N CYS A 771 23.22 9.08 -40.91
CA CYS A 771 21.88 9.26 -40.37
C CYS A 771 21.41 8.12 -39.44
N VAL A 772 21.99 6.93 -39.55
CA VAL A 772 21.44 5.70 -38.91
C VAL A 772 22.43 5.02 -37.97
N LEU A 773 23.73 4.98 -38.29
CA LEU A 773 24.73 4.23 -37.52
C LEU A 773 25.57 5.15 -36.62
N THR A 774 26.11 6.24 -37.15
CA THR A 774 27.01 7.14 -36.37
C THR A 774 26.29 8.37 -35.81
N GLN A 775 25.07 8.69 -36.28
CA GLN A 775 24.30 9.88 -35.89
C GLN A 775 25.04 11.22 -36.08
N THR A 776 25.99 11.25 -37.02
CA THR A 776 26.74 12.45 -37.38
C THR A 776 25.99 13.29 -38.42
N ASP A 777 26.35 14.57 -38.61
CA ASP A 777 25.70 15.43 -39.59
C ASP A 777 26.17 15.02 -40.99
N PRO A 778 25.29 14.45 -41.85
CA PRO A 778 25.68 13.96 -43.17
C PRO A 778 26.20 15.05 -44.10
N ARG A 779 26.22 16.32 -43.66
CA ARG A 779 26.60 17.48 -44.47
C ARG A 779 27.86 18.16 -43.96
N ASP A 780 28.46 17.68 -42.88
CA ASP A 780 29.68 18.20 -42.28
C ASP A 780 30.69 17.06 -42.06
N PRO A 781 31.86 17.07 -42.73
CA PRO A 781 32.83 15.94 -42.68
C PRO A 781 33.60 15.81 -41.35
N ASP A 782 33.21 16.56 -40.33
CA ASP A 782 33.84 16.75 -39.02
C ASP A 782 32.76 17.39 -38.13
N SER A 783 31.79 16.56 -37.72
CA SER A 783 30.53 17.00 -37.09
C SER A 783 30.73 17.70 -35.74
N ASP A 784 31.82 17.39 -35.04
CA ASP A 784 32.16 17.93 -33.72
C ASP A 784 33.29 18.99 -33.73
N ASP A 785 33.84 19.30 -34.91
CA ASP A 785 34.90 20.28 -35.16
C ASP A 785 36.25 19.96 -34.45
N ASP A 786 36.53 18.69 -34.12
CA ASP A 786 37.75 18.27 -33.40
C ASP A 786 38.99 18.13 -34.32
N GLY A 787 38.77 18.05 -35.64
CA GLY A 787 39.78 17.95 -36.68
C GLY A 787 40.14 16.53 -37.13
N ILE A 788 39.47 15.52 -36.59
CA ILE A 788 39.28 14.18 -37.16
C ILE A 788 38.05 14.28 -38.09
N SER A 789 37.80 13.25 -38.90
CA SER A 789 36.60 13.23 -39.75
C SER A 789 35.71 12.12 -39.26
N ASP A 790 34.40 12.25 -39.36
CA ASP A 790 33.43 11.28 -38.86
C ASP A 790 33.77 9.83 -39.29
N TYR A 791 34.24 9.60 -40.51
CA TYR A 791 34.75 8.28 -40.95
C TYR A 791 35.93 7.69 -40.16
N ASN A 792 36.90 8.53 -39.77
CA ASN A 792 38.12 8.11 -39.07
C ASN A 792 38.01 8.33 -37.56
N ASP A 793 36.89 8.84 -37.10
CA ASP A 793 36.64 9.01 -35.69
C ASP A 793 36.38 7.66 -35.02
N ASP A 794 36.63 7.62 -33.73
CA ASP A 794 36.47 6.48 -32.84
C ASP A 794 35.55 6.96 -31.72
N GLU A 795 34.25 6.99 -32.04
CA GLU A 795 33.24 7.72 -31.25
C GLU A 795 33.05 7.09 -29.86
N ASP A 796 33.21 5.78 -29.74
CA ASP A 796 33.11 5.05 -28.46
C ASP A 796 34.47 4.76 -27.79
N GLY A 797 35.58 5.00 -28.48
CA GLY A 797 36.94 4.95 -27.93
C GLY A 797 37.49 3.54 -27.74
N GLU A 798 36.98 2.53 -28.44
CA GLU A 798 37.48 1.14 -28.37
C GLU A 798 38.66 0.87 -29.31
N GLY A 799 38.94 1.79 -30.23
CA GLY A 799 40.06 1.69 -31.16
C GLY A 799 39.71 1.13 -32.53
N LEU A 800 38.42 0.88 -32.81
CA LEU A 800 37.89 0.77 -34.16
C LEU A 800 37.38 2.15 -34.60
N SER A 801 37.64 2.53 -35.85
CA SER A 801 37.01 3.75 -36.37
C SER A 801 35.58 3.48 -36.83
N ASN A 802 34.71 4.49 -36.78
CA ASN A 802 33.34 4.47 -37.29
C ASN A 802 33.27 3.83 -38.70
N GLY A 803 34.24 4.16 -39.55
CA GLY A 803 34.38 3.60 -40.90
C GLY A 803 34.83 2.15 -40.97
N GLU A 804 35.61 1.65 -40.00
CA GLU A 804 35.98 0.24 -39.88
C GLU A 804 34.80 -0.60 -39.39
N GLU A 805 34.07 -0.11 -38.40
CA GLU A 805 32.88 -0.74 -37.84
C GLU A 805 31.77 -0.83 -38.90
N CYS A 806 31.36 0.31 -39.49
CA CYS A 806 30.31 0.35 -40.50
C CYS A 806 30.65 -0.47 -41.75
N ALA A 807 31.89 -0.35 -42.27
CA ALA A 807 32.23 -0.90 -43.59
C ALA A 807 32.86 -2.30 -43.54
N THR A 808 33.42 -2.73 -42.40
CA THR A 808 34.21 -3.97 -42.30
C THR A 808 33.59 -5.01 -41.39
N TYR A 809 33.13 -4.63 -40.19
CA TYR A 809 32.71 -5.58 -39.15
C TYR A 809 31.20 -5.63 -38.93
N GLY A 810 30.50 -4.52 -39.22
CA GLY A 810 29.05 -4.41 -39.05
C GLY A 810 28.62 -4.20 -37.60
N THR A 811 29.55 -3.76 -36.76
CA THR A 811 29.37 -3.35 -35.37
C THR A 811 28.77 -1.94 -35.29
N ASN A 812 28.37 -1.52 -34.10
CA ASN A 812 27.70 -0.26 -33.84
C ASN A 812 28.70 0.81 -33.34
N PRO A 813 29.03 1.83 -34.15
CA PRO A 813 30.01 2.87 -33.80
C PRO A 813 29.72 3.72 -32.57
N LEU A 814 28.53 3.58 -31.99
CA LEU A 814 28.11 4.29 -30.79
C LEU A 814 28.20 3.42 -29.54
N SER A 815 28.70 2.18 -29.67
CA SER A 815 28.66 1.17 -28.62
C SER A 815 29.92 0.35 -28.65
N ARG A 816 30.79 0.62 -27.65
CA ARG A 816 32.04 -0.09 -27.35
C ARG A 816 31.91 -1.62 -27.13
N ASP A 817 30.71 -2.15 -27.22
CA ASP A 817 30.34 -3.56 -27.01
C ASP A 817 28.99 -3.68 -27.73
N THR A 818 29.00 -4.21 -28.96
CA THR A 818 27.82 -4.18 -29.83
C THR A 818 26.77 -5.20 -29.38
N ASP A 819 27.19 -6.35 -28.86
CA ASP A 819 26.26 -7.41 -28.49
C ASP A 819 25.96 -7.48 -26.99
N GLY A 820 26.79 -6.86 -26.15
CA GLY A 820 26.59 -6.61 -24.72
C GLY A 820 27.17 -7.69 -23.80
N ASP A 821 28.21 -8.41 -24.21
CA ASP A 821 28.78 -9.56 -23.50
C ASP A 821 29.98 -9.26 -22.58
N ARG A 822 30.36 -7.98 -22.45
CA ARG A 822 31.48 -7.45 -21.65
C ARG A 822 32.85 -7.53 -22.32
N LEU A 823 32.95 -7.99 -23.57
CA LEU A 823 34.13 -7.79 -24.41
C LEU A 823 33.86 -6.61 -25.35
N ASP A 824 34.88 -5.77 -25.58
CA ASP A 824 34.72 -4.75 -26.62
C ASP A 824 34.88 -5.35 -28.02
N ASP A 825 34.28 -4.72 -29.03
CA ASP A 825 34.24 -5.31 -30.37
C ASP A 825 35.67 -5.48 -30.93
N TYR A 826 36.60 -4.62 -30.50
CA TYR A 826 38.02 -4.72 -30.81
C TYR A 826 38.66 -6.00 -30.25
N GLU A 827 38.45 -6.30 -28.97
CA GLU A 827 38.92 -7.47 -28.24
C GLU A 827 38.39 -8.76 -28.87
N GLU A 828 37.11 -8.80 -29.19
CA GLU A 828 36.50 -9.96 -29.83
C GLU A 828 37.10 -10.27 -31.20
N ILE A 829 37.31 -9.25 -32.03
CA ILE A 829 37.85 -9.42 -33.38
C ILE A 829 39.34 -9.80 -33.34
N PHE A 830 40.13 -9.10 -32.52
CA PHE A 830 41.60 -9.15 -32.61
C PHE A 830 42.27 -10.02 -31.55
N GLU A 831 41.64 -10.21 -30.38
CA GLU A 831 42.20 -10.95 -29.26
C GLU A 831 41.59 -12.35 -29.14
N TYR A 832 40.26 -12.46 -29.11
CA TYR A 832 39.55 -13.72 -28.82
C TYR A 832 39.05 -14.46 -30.07
N ASN A 833 38.92 -13.77 -31.20
CA ASN A 833 38.38 -14.29 -32.46
C ASN A 833 36.96 -14.87 -32.26
N THR A 834 36.18 -14.18 -31.44
CA THR A 834 34.74 -14.34 -31.21
C THR A 834 33.96 -13.43 -32.17
N SER A 835 32.64 -13.38 -32.06
CA SER A 835 31.78 -12.63 -32.97
C SER A 835 31.16 -11.45 -32.24
N PRO A 836 31.49 -10.19 -32.61
CA PRO A 836 30.99 -8.97 -31.94
C PRO A 836 29.54 -8.60 -32.27
N LEU A 837 28.73 -9.62 -32.50
CA LEU A 837 27.34 -9.56 -32.90
C LEU A 837 26.56 -10.71 -32.25
N SER A 838 27.20 -11.49 -31.39
CA SER A 838 26.70 -12.71 -30.76
C SER A 838 27.42 -12.95 -29.44
N LYS A 839 26.77 -12.54 -28.34
CA LYS A 839 27.20 -12.71 -26.95
C LYS A 839 27.69 -14.11 -26.56
N ASP A 840 27.31 -15.14 -27.31
CA ASP A 840 27.68 -16.55 -27.12
C ASP A 840 28.05 -17.13 -28.50
N SER A 841 29.35 -17.19 -28.78
CA SER A 841 29.90 -17.54 -30.10
C SER A 841 29.86 -19.04 -30.40
N ASP A 842 29.82 -19.91 -29.39
CA ASP A 842 29.82 -21.36 -29.56
C ASP A 842 28.53 -22.07 -29.15
N SER A 843 27.59 -21.31 -28.60
CA SER A 843 26.22 -21.68 -28.25
C SER A 843 26.12 -22.67 -27.09
N ASP A 844 26.96 -22.52 -26.07
CA ASP A 844 26.99 -23.39 -24.89
C ASP A 844 26.26 -22.83 -23.66
N LEU A 845 25.73 -21.60 -23.77
CA LEU A 845 25.02 -20.82 -22.75
C LEU A 845 25.90 -20.01 -21.80
N LEU A 846 27.22 -19.99 -21.96
CA LEU A 846 28.09 -18.97 -21.39
C LEU A 846 28.27 -17.82 -22.37
N GLU A 847 28.38 -16.61 -21.86
CA GLU A 847 28.71 -15.45 -22.70
C GLU A 847 30.23 -15.38 -22.94
N ASP A 848 30.69 -14.98 -24.12
CA ASP A 848 32.12 -15.04 -24.49
C ASP A 848 32.98 -14.22 -23.51
N GLY A 849 32.46 -13.08 -23.02
CA GLY A 849 33.11 -12.30 -21.98
C GLY A 849 33.12 -12.93 -20.60
N GLU A 850 32.09 -13.70 -20.22
CA GLU A 850 32.06 -14.48 -18.96
C GLU A 850 33.12 -15.58 -19.00
N GLU A 851 33.22 -16.29 -20.13
CA GLU A 851 34.22 -17.33 -20.36
C GLU A 851 35.65 -16.81 -20.25
N VAL A 852 35.92 -15.65 -20.82
CA VAL A 852 37.26 -15.05 -20.82
C VAL A 852 37.64 -14.46 -19.47
N LEU A 853 36.74 -13.66 -18.88
CA LEU A 853 37.05 -12.83 -17.71
C LEU A 853 36.92 -13.61 -16.41
N ASP A 854 35.95 -14.51 -16.32
CA ASP A 854 35.55 -15.12 -15.05
C ASP A 854 36.04 -16.58 -14.94
N TYR A 855 36.02 -17.37 -16.02
CA TYR A 855 36.35 -18.82 -15.97
C TYR A 855 37.63 -19.24 -16.70
N GLY A 856 38.14 -18.41 -17.61
CA GLY A 856 39.32 -18.72 -18.43
C GLY A 856 39.12 -19.86 -19.43
N THR A 857 37.86 -20.18 -19.77
CA THR A 857 37.47 -21.16 -20.80
C THR A 857 37.69 -20.57 -22.20
N LEU A 858 37.49 -21.39 -23.24
CA LEU A 858 37.70 -20.95 -24.62
C LEU A 858 36.35 -20.57 -25.25
N PRO A 859 36.10 -19.28 -25.54
CA PRO A 859 34.79 -18.77 -26.00
C PRO A 859 34.42 -19.13 -27.45
N ASN A 860 35.03 -20.19 -27.98
CA ASN A 860 34.72 -20.73 -29.29
C ASN A 860 34.65 -22.26 -29.29
N LEU A 861 34.67 -22.85 -28.09
CA LEU A 861 34.58 -24.26 -27.81
C LEU A 861 33.68 -24.49 -26.59
N ASN A 862 32.45 -24.93 -26.88
CA ASN A 862 31.40 -25.34 -25.94
C ASN A 862 31.77 -26.44 -24.90
N ASP A 863 33.02 -26.91 -24.89
CA ASP A 863 33.57 -28.02 -24.10
C ASP A 863 35.10 -27.90 -24.23
N THR A 864 35.69 -27.08 -23.35
CA THR A 864 37.09 -26.64 -23.39
C THR A 864 38.04 -27.81 -23.18
N ASP A 865 37.69 -28.76 -22.32
CA ASP A 865 38.56 -29.85 -21.89
C ASP A 865 38.25 -31.22 -22.56
N SER A 866 37.14 -31.27 -23.31
CA SER A 866 36.62 -32.41 -24.08
C SER A 866 36.17 -33.61 -23.26
N ASP A 867 35.57 -33.40 -22.08
CA ASP A 867 35.11 -34.46 -21.19
C ASP A 867 33.65 -34.94 -21.43
N LEU A 868 32.89 -34.21 -22.27
CA LEU A 868 31.47 -34.38 -22.65
C LEU A 868 30.44 -33.64 -21.80
N LEU A 869 30.84 -32.90 -20.78
CA LEU A 869 30.09 -31.80 -20.21
C LEU A 869 30.46 -30.53 -20.99
N SER A 870 29.51 -29.60 -21.15
CA SER A 870 29.88 -28.26 -21.64
C SER A 870 30.41 -27.42 -20.51
N ASP A 871 31.16 -26.36 -20.83
CA ASP A 871 31.76 -25.48 -19.81
C ASP A 871 30.67 -24.91 -18.89
N TRP A 872 29.50 -24.56 -19.45
CA TRP A 872 28.31 -24.18 -18.68
C TRP A 872 27.80 -25.27 -17.72
N GLU A 873 27.77 -26.53 -18.15
CA GLU A 873 27.28 -27.64 -17.31
C GLU A 873 28.23 -27.92 -16.16
N GLU A 874 29.54 -27.78 -16.40
CA GLU A 874 30.57 -27.95 -15.38
C GLU A 874 30.48 -26.89 -14.28
N ILE A 875 30.32 -25.63 -14.69
CA ILE A 875 30.22 -24.51 -13.75
C ILE A 875 28.89 -24.55 -12.98
N TYR A 876 27.76 -24.72 -13.66
CA TYR A 876 26.46 -24.45 -13.05
C TYR A 876 25.69 -25.70 -12.62
N LEU A 877 25.94 -26.86 -13.21
CA LEU A 877 25.18 -28.08 -12.93
C LEU A 877 25.96 -29.16 -12.20
N THR A 878 27.30 -29.13 -12.19
CA THR A 878 28.10 -30.19 -11.55
C THR A 878 29.18 -29.67 -10.60
N LEU A 879 29.49 -28.37 -10.62
CA LEU A 879 30.60 -27.74 -9.89
C LEU A 879 31.95 -28.41 -10.16
N THR A 880 32.20 -28.77 -11.42
CA THR A 880 33.47 -29.33 -11.89
C THR A 880 34.28 -28.27 -12.64
N ASP A 881 35.60 -28.43 -12.70
CA ASP A 881 36.53 -27.50 -13.32
C ASP A 881 36.49 -27.63 -14.86
N PRO A 882 35.94 -26.65 -15.59
CA PRO A 882 35.78 -26.72 -17.05
C PRO A 882 37.11 -26.72 -17.83
N LEU A 883 38.24 -26.48 -17.14
CA LEU A 883 39.56 -26.52 -17.75
C LEU A 883 40.20 -27.92 -17.68
N THR A 884 39.62 -28.85 -16.91
CA THR A 884 40.20 -30.17 -16.70
C THR A 884 39.18 -31.31 -16.58
N ASN A 885 39.32 -32.32 -17.44
CA ASN A 885 38.37 -33.45 -17.52
C ASN A 885 38.27 -34.39 -16.32
N MET A 886 38.95 -34.04 -15.24
CA MET A 886 39.04 -34.78 -13.98
C MET A 886 39.40 -33.81 -12.86
N THR A 887 38.43 -33.03 -12.41
CA THR A 887 38.45 -32.27 -11.17
C THR A 887 38.83 -33.19 -10.01
N ASN A 888 38.20 -34.38 -9.97
CA ASN A 888 38.49 -35.41 -8.99
C ASN A 888 39.45 -36.48 -9.55
N PRO A 889 40.69 -36.63 -9.02
CA PRO A 889 41.70 -37.50 -9.61
C PRO A 889 41.29 -38.97 -9.73
N GLY A 890 40.93 -39.41 -10.94
CA GLY A 890 40.72 -40.82 -11.29
C GLY A 890 39.32 -41.19 -11.76
N VAL A 891 38.39 -40.23 -11.78
CA VAL A 891 37.05 -40.33 -12.37
C VAL A 891 36.91 -39.15 -13.33
N LEU A 892 36.23 -39.34 -14.47
CA LEU A 892 35.92 -38.21 -15.38
C LEU A 892 34.80 -37.40 -14.75
N ASP A 893 34.72 -36.11 -14.99
CA ASP A 893 33.75 -35.25 -14.32
C ASP A 893 32.31 -35.58 -14.72
N GLY A 894 32.07 -35.99 -15.97
CA GLY A 894 30.80 -36.61 -16.35
C GLY A 894 30.45 -37.93 -15.64
N ASP A 895 31.45 -38.74 -15.22
CA ASP A 895 31.24 -39.99 -14.48
C ASP A 895 31.27 -39.77 -12.94
N TRP A 896 31.52 -38.54 -12.49
CA TRP A 896 31.46 -38.15 -11.08
C TRP A 896 29.99 -38.03 -10.63
N ASP A 897 29.78 -38.13 -9.33
CA ASP A 897 28.49 -38.15 -8.65
C ASP A 897 28.59 -36.99 -7.65
N SER A 898 28.15 -35.80 -8.10
CA SER A 898 28.47 -34.51 -7.47
C SER A 898 27.70 -34.31 -6.16
N ASP A 899 26.47 -34.78 -6.05
CA ASP A 899 25.63 -34.72 -4.84
C ASP A 899 25.67 -36.00 -3.99
N SER A 900 26.38 -37.05 -4.46
CA SER A 900 26.57 -38.32 -3.75
C SER A 900 25.28 -39.11 -3.53
N ASP A 901 24.28 -38.93 -4.37
CA ASP A 901 22.99 -39.64 -4.31
C ASP A 901 23.09 -41.09 -4.86
N GLY A 902 24.15 -41.38 -5.62
CA GLY A 902 24.42 -42.66 -6.26
C GLY A 902 24.18 -42.71 -7.77
N ILE A 903 23.88 -41.58 -8.41
CA ILE A 903 23.75 -41.38 -9.85
C ILE A 903 24.92 -40.48 -10.31
N SER A 904 25.49 -40.76 -11.48
CA SER A 904 26.55 -39.89 -12.01
C SER A 904 25.96 -38.69 -12.76
N ASN A 905 26.64 -37.56 -12.72
CA ASN A 905 26.30 -36.30 -13.39
C ASN A 905 25.78 -36.48 -14.83
N ILE A 906 26.46 -37.31 -15.64
CA ILE A 906 26.03 -37.54 -17.03
C ILE A 906 24.73 -38.36 -17.14
N ASP A 907 24.50 -39.29 -16.21
CA ASP A 907 23.28 -40.10 -16.19
C ASP A 907 22.09 -39.27 -15.68
N GLU A 908 22.31 -38.37 -14.73
CA GLU A 908 21.29 -37.42 -14.29
C GLU A 908 20.88 -36.49 -15.43
N LEU A 909 21.83 -35.77 -16.03
CA LEU A 909 21.53 -34.81 -17.11
C LEU A 909 20.97 -35.47 -18.38
N ARG A 910 21.36 -36.72 -18.68
CA ARG A 910 21.07 -37.34 -19.99
C ARG A 910 20.14 -38.55 -19.94
N VAL A 911 19.93 -39.17 -18.78
CA VAL A 911 19.11 -40.37 -18.62
C VAL A 911 17.87 -40.12 -17.76
N TYR A 912 18.03 -39.52 -16.58
CA TYR A 912 16.96 -39.39 -15.59
C TYR A 912 16.28 -38.02 -15.63
N GLY A 913 17.03 -36.96 -15.95
CA GLY A 913 16.55 -35.59 -15.95
C GLY A 913 16.48 -34.97 -14.55
N SER A 914 17.25 -35.51 -13.60
CA SER A 914 17.56 -34.91 -12.29
C SER A 914 18.72 -33.92 -12.40
N LEU A 915 18.99 -33.19 -11.32
CA LEU A 915 20.02 -32.16 -11.27
C LEU A 915 21.23 -32.68 -10.48
N PRO A 916 22.46 -32.67 -11.02
CA PRO A 916 23.63 -33.28 -10.37
C PRO A 916 24.13 -32.66 -9.06
N LEU A 917 23.46 -31.62 -8.57
CA LEU A 917 23.75 -30.96 -7.30
C LEU A 917 22.56 -31.07 -6.32
N ASP A 918 21.49 -31.73 -6.74
CA ASP A 918 20.24 -31.86 -5.99
C ASP A 918 20.00 -33.34 -5.68
N PRO A 919 20.39 -33.80 -4.48
CA PRO A 919 20.30 -35.22 -4.15
C PRO A 919 18.87 -35.72 -3.97
N ASP A 920 17.85 -34.84 -3.91
CA ASP A 920 16.43 -35.17 -3.67
C ASP A 920 15.50 -34.26 -4.51
N LEU A 921 15.19 -34.69 -5.73
CA LEU A 921 14.51 -33.87 -6.73
C LEU A 921 13.05 -33.53 -6.36
N ASP A 922 12.36 -34.38 -5.60
CA ASP A 922 10.97 -34.14 -5.19
C ASP A 922 10.77 -33.76 -3.71
N ASN A 923 11.87 -33.64 -2.97
CA ASN A 923 11.96 -33.12 -1.61
C ASN A 923 11.08 -33.90 -0.62
N ASP A 924 11.09 -35.22 -0.75
CA ASP A 924 10.32 -36.11 0.11
C ASP A 924 11.17 -36.79 1.20
N ASN A 925 12.45 -36.41 1.30
CA ASN A 925 13.49 -36.95 2.17
C ASN A 925 14.04 -38.32 1.74
N LEU A 926 13.84 -38.70 0.47
CA LEU A 926 14.39 -39.90 -0.13
C LEU A 926 15.22 -39.55 -1.36
N ILE A 927 16.54 -39.62 -1.24
CA ILE A 927 17.45 -39.27 -2.33
C ILE A 927 17.18 -40.05 -3.63
N ASP A 928 17.35 -39.39 -4.79
CA ASP A 928 17.02 -39.90 -6.13
C ASP A 928 17.60 -41.31 -6.40
N GLY A 929 18.87 -41.54 -6.07
CA GLY A 929 19.52 -42.84 -6.21
C GLY A 929 18.93 -43.94 -5.31
N MET A 930 18.40 -43.59 -4.13
CA MET A 930 17.69 -44.52 -3.24
C MET A 930 16.30 -44.83 -3.79
N GLU A 931 15.60 -43.85 -4.34
CA GLU A 931 14.31 -44.05 -4.98
C GLU A 931 14.37 -44.99 -6.18
N LEU A 932 15.38 -44.85 -7.04
CA LEU A 932 15.64 -45.80 -8.12
C LEU A 932 15.86 -47.24 -7.60
N THR A 933 16.37 -47.36 -6.37
CA THR A 933 16.59 -48.65 -5.71
C THR A 933 15.31 -49.23 -5.11
N LEU A 934 14.46 -48.40 -4.50
CA LEU A 934 13.17 -48.78 -3.90
C LEU A 934 12.06 -48.96 -4.95
N GLY A 935 12.18 -48.29 -6.09
CA GLY A 935 11.22 -48.30 -7.18
C GLY A 935 10.10 -47.27 -7.03
N THR A 936 10.27 -46.32 -6.10
CA THR A 936 9.56 -45.03 -6.04
C THR A 936 10.01 -44.17 -7.22
N GLY A 937 9.39 -43.01 -7.41
CA GLY A 937 9.64 -42.18 -8.59
C GLY A 937 10.25 -40.84 -8.23
N ILE A 938 11.48 -40.60 -8.70
CA ILE A 938 12.33 -39.39 -8.53
C ILE A 938 11.73 -38.00 -8.77
N GLY A 939 10.45 -37.90 -9.11
CA GLY A 939 9.77 -36.62 -9.30
C GLY A 939 8.33 -36.69 -8.81
N ASN A 940 8.06 -37.63 -7.90
CA ASN A 940 6.75 -37.99 -7.39
C ASN A 940 6.88 -38.37 -5.90
N PRO A 941 6.66 -37.41 -5.00
CA PRO A 941 6.98 -37.52 -3.57
C PRO A 941 5.98 -38.41 -2.78
N ASP A 942 5.03 -39.05 -3.47
CA ASP A 942 3.99 -39.95 -2.92
C ASP A 942 3.64 -41.00 -4.00
N SER A 943 4.31 -42.14 -3.97
CA SER A 943 4.30 -43.18 -5.00
C SER A 943 3.02 -44.00 -5.04
N ASP A 944 2.32 -44.17 -3.93
CA ASP A 944 1.11 -44.99 -3.85
C ASP A 944 -0.20 -44.18 -3.71
N ASN A 945 -0.08 -42.87 -3.53
CA ASN A 945 -1.12 -41.85 -3.45
C ASN A 945 -2.01 -41.99 -2.21
N ASP A 946 -1.43 -42.38 -1.08
CA ASP A 946 -2.13 -42.47 0.21
C ASP A 946 -1.97 -41.21 1.08
N THR A 947 -1.19 -40.22 0.61
CA THR A 947 -0.90 -38.92 1.22
C THR A 947 0.21 -38.88 2.27
N LEU A 948 0.88 -40.01 2.55
CA LEU A 948 2.20 -40.00 3.18
C LEU A 948 3.29 -39.82 2.10
N LEU A 949 4.41 -39.20 2.48
CA LEU A 949 5.55 -39.01 1.59
C LEU A 949 6.44 -40.25 1.59
N ASP A 950 7.06 -40.62 0.46
CA ASP A 950 7.77 -41.90 0.37
C ASP A 950 8.95 -41.97 1.37
N GLY A 951 9.64 -40.84 1.59
CA GLY A 951 10.70 -40.73 2.60
C GLY A 951 10.19 -40.85 4.04
N ASP A 952 9.04 -40.26 4.39
CA ASP A 952 8.42 -40.37 5.71
C ASP A 952 7.97 -41.81 6.01
N GLU A 953 7.37 -42.46 5.02
CA GLU A 953 6.98 -43.85 5.10
C GLU A 953 8.19 -44.76 5.34
N TYR A 954 9.30 -44.51 4.63
CA TYR A 954 10.49 -45.33 4.76
C TYR A 954 11.27 -45.10 6.05
N TRP A 955 11.47 -43.84 6.45
CA TRP A 955 12.35 -43.48 7.58
C TRP A 955 11.63 -43.36 8.91
N LEU A 956 10.43 -42.78 8.94
CA LEU A 956 9.73 -42.43 10.18
C LEU A 956 8.71 -43.50 10.58
N TYR A 957 7.83 -43.90 9.65
CA TYR A 957 6.72 -44.80 9.96
C TYR A 957 7.03 -46.29 9.70
N GLY A 958 8.00 -46.56 8.83
CA GLY A 958 8.39 -47.93 8.45
C GLY A 958 7.30 -48.68 7.69
N THR A 959 6.45 -47.94 6.97
CA THR A 959 5.45 -48.43 6.03
C THR A 959 6.07 -48.66 4.65
N ASP A 960 5.36 -49.31 3.71
CA ASP A 960 5.86 -49.59 2.36
C ASP A 960 5.36 -48.51 1.40
N PRO A 961 6.23 -47.61 0.87
CA PRO A 961 5.84 -46.46 0.02
C PRO A 961 5.12 -46.79 -1.29
N LEU A 962 4.93 -48.09 -1.56
CA LEU A 962 4.25 -48.61 -2.74
C LEU A 962 2.90 -49.25 -2.40
N SER A 963 2.43 -49.14 -1.14
CA SER A 963 1.30 -49.87 -0.60
C SER A 963 0.51 -49.10 0.47
N THR A 964 -0.63 -48.54 0.05
CA THR A 964 -1.59 -47.75 0.85
C THR A 964 -2.23 -48.43 2.09
N ASP A 965 -1.77 -49.60 2.52
CA ASP A 965 -2.26 -50.48 3.59
C ASP A 965 -1.17 -51.56 3.77
N THR A 966 -0.11 -51.21 4.51
CA THR A 966 1.12 -51.98 4.64
C THR A 966 0.90 -53.31 5.37
N ASP A 967 0.08 -53.31 6.42
CA ASP A 967 -0.11 -54.47 7.29
C ASP A 967 -1.34 -55.35 6.91
N GLY A 968 -2.24 -54.81 6.10
CA GLY A 968 -3.40 -55.48 5.54
C GLY A 968 -4.59 -55.60 6.49
N ASP A 969 -4.71 -54.74 7.50
CA ASP A 969 -5.81 -54.74 8.48
C ASP A 969 -7.08 -54.02 8.00
N LEU A 970 -6.99 -53.31 6.86
CA LEU A 970 -8.02 -52.48 6.18
C LEU A 970 -8.10 -51.02 6.64
N LEU A 971 -7.20 -50.54 7.50
CA LEU A 971 -6.84 -49.14 7.61
C LEU A 971 -5.74 -48.81 6.58
N SER A 972 -5.68 -47.56 6.13
CA SER A 972 -4.55 -47.10 5.31
C SER A 972 -3.48 -46.53 6.22
N ASP A 973 -2.23 -46.57 5.76
CA ASP A 973 -1.07 -46.14 6.53
C ASP A 973 -1.23 -44.68 7.01
N TYR A 974 -1.74 -43.80 6.14
CA TYR A 974 -2.15 -42.44 6.54
C TYR A 974 -3.19 -42.39 7.67
N ASP A 975 -4.24 -43.21 7.61
CA ASP A 975 -5.31 -43.20 8.63
C ASP A 975 -4.75 -43.69 9.97
N GLU A 976 -3.89 -44.71 9.94
CA GLU A 976 -3.28 -45.27 11.14
C GLU A 976 -2.37 -44.25 11.82
N VAL A 977 -1.46 -43.64 11.07
CA VAL A 977 -0.47 -42.72 11.61
C VAL A 977 -1.08 -41.37 11.96
N MET A 978 -1.84 -40.76 11.04
CA MET A 978 -2.26 -39.36 11.16
C MET A 978 -3.63 -39.18 11.82
N VAL A 979 -4.49 -40.21 11.81
CA VAL A 979 -5.85 -40.10 12.36
C VAL A 979 -6.01 -40.85 13.68
N TYR A 980 -5.50 -42.08 13.77
CA TYR A 980 -5.72 -42.95 14.94
C TYR A 980 -4.50 -43.11 15.85
N GLY A 981 -3.30 -42.76 15.39
CA GLY A 981 -2.05 -42.92 16.11
C GLY A 981 -1.65 -44.38 16.34
N THR A 982 -2.14 -45.30 15.50
CA THR A 982 -1.83 -46.74 15.52
C THR A 982 -0.58 -47.05 14.68
N GLU A 983 0.04 -48.21 14.90
CA GLU A 983 1.25 -48.62 14.17
C GLU A 983 0.86 -49.21 12.80
N GLY A 984 1.05 -48.47 11.69
CA GLY A 984 0.68 -48.92 10.32
C GLY A 984 1.41 -50.16 9.77
N ASN A 985 2.26 -50.80 10.57
CA ASN A 985 2.88 -52.08 10.27
C ASN A 985 2.40 -53.23 11.18
N SER A 986 1.40 -52.98 12.04
CA SER A 986 0.92 -53.90 13.07
C SER A 986 -0.61 -53.92 13.20
N THR A 987 -1.21 -55.05 12.83
CA THR A 987 -2.67 -55.25 12.76
C THR A 987 -3.43 -55.26 14.11
N ASP A 988 -2.80 -54.93 15.23
CA ASP A 988 -3.28 -55.01 16.63
C ASP A 988 -2.24 -54.28 17.51
N THR A 989 -2.38 -52.95 17.60
CA THR A 989 -1.38 -52.04 18.19
C THR A 989 -1.23 -52.27 19.69
N ASP A 990 -2.32 -52.37 20.43
CA ASP A 990 -2.29 -52.52 21.90
C ASP A 990 -2.17 -53.99 22.39
N GLN A 991 -2.28 -54.95 21.48
CA GLN A 991 -2.11 -56.38 21.69
C GLN A 991 -3.15 -57.00 22.65
N ASP A 992 -4.35 -56.42 22.74
CA ASP A 992 -5.47 -56.98 23.50
C ASP A 992 -6.14 -58.17 22.78
N GLY A 993 -5.93 -58.26 21.45
CA GLY A 993 -6.42 -59.32 20.58
C GLY A 993 -7.62 -58.94 19.72
N ILE A 994 -7.98 -57.65 19.63
CA ILE A 994 -8.86 -57.07 18.62
C ILE A 994 -7.99 -56.26 17.64
N PRO A 995 -8.15 -56.42 16.31
CA PRO A 995 -7.48 -55.56 15.35
C PRO A 995 -7.93 -54.11 15.43
N ASP A 996 -7.05 -53.16 15.15
CA ASP A 996 -7.28 -51.72 15.26
C ASP A 996 -8.53 -51.28 14.47
N PHE A 997 -8.67 -51.75 13.22
CA PHE A 997 -9.88 -51.52 12.43
C PHE A 997 -11.18 -51.99 13.14
N ASP A 998 -11.14 -53.16 13.78
CA ASP A 998 -12.29 -53.74 14.47
C ASP A 998 -12.62 -52.98 15.78
N GLU A 999 -11.62 -52.40 16.43
CA GLU A 999 -11.77 -51.56 17.64
C GLU A 999 -12.39 -50.21 17.32
N ILE A 1000 -11.91 -49.54 16.27
CA ILE A 1000 -12.52 -48.30 15.77
C ILE A 1000 -13.99 -48.54 15.41
N GLN A 1001 -14.31 -49.70 14.83
CA GLN A 1001 -15.70 -50.08 14.54
C GLN A 1001 -16.53 -50.41 15.80
N ALA A 1002 -15.90 -50.92 16.85
CA ALA A 1002 -16.52 -51.20 18.14
C ALA A 1002 -16.66 -49.95 19.03
N GLY A 1003 -15.89 -48.89 18.74
CA GLY A 1003 -15.80 -47.66 19.52
C GLY A 1003 -14.86 -47.75 20.73
N THR A 1004 -14.03 -48.79 20.80
CA THR A 1004 -12.97 -48.96 21.81
C THR A 1004 -11.69 -48.26 21.33
N ASN A 1005 -10.74 -48.04 22.25
CA ASN A 1005 -9.51 -47.32 21.95
C ASN A 1005 -8.41 -48.30 21.52
N PRO A 1006 -7.96 -48.28 20.24
CA PRO A 1006 -6.96 -49.21 19.72
C PRO A 1006 -5.55 -49.05 20.31
N LEU A 1007 -5.35 -48.05 21.16
CA LEU A 1007 -4.10 -47.82 21.90
C LEU A 1007 -4.19 -48.26 23.36
N SER A 1008 -5.33 -48.78 23.81
CA SER A 1008 -5.58 -49.08 25.22
C SER A 1008 -6.36 -50.38 25.40
N PRO A 1009 -5.73 -51.43 25.98
CA PRO A 1009 -6.32 -52.76 26.05
C PRO A 1009 -7.48 -52.90 27.07
N ASP A 1010 -7.93 -51.80 27.67
CA ASP A 1010 -8.99 -51.69 28.69
C ASP A 1010 -9.51 -50.23 28.61
N SER A 1011 -10.54 -50.00 27.79
CA SER A 1011 -10.99 -48.66 27.41
C SER A 1011 -11.70 -47.90 28.53
N ASP A 1012 -12.40 -48.59 29.44
CA ASP A 1012 -13.13 -47.96 30.55
C ASP A 1012 -12.41 -48.02 31.90
N GLY A 1013 -11.35 -48.82 32.00
CA GLY A 1013 -10.48 -48.91 33.16
C GLY A 1013 -11.07 -49.73 34.32
N ASP A 1014 -12.04 -50.61 34.07
CA ASP A 1014 -12.67 -51.44 35.10
C ASP A 1014 -11.85 -52.69 35.47
N SER A 1015 -10.73 -52.94 34.75
CA SER A 1015 -9.83 -54.10 34.84
C SER A 1015 -10.27 -55.35 34.06
N LEU A 1016 -11.29 -55.26 33.20
CA LEU A 1016 -11.53 -56.18 32.09
C LEU A 1016 -10.93 -55.58 30.81
N THR A 1017 -10.40 -56.43 29.92
CA THR A 1017 -9.93 -55.93 28.62
C THR A 1017 -11.10 -55.84 27.65
N ASP A 1018 -11.02 -54.98 26.64
CA ASP A 1018 -12.09 -54.78 25.66
C ASP A 1018 -12.45 -56.10 24.96
N TYR A 1019 -11.45 -56.92 24.64
CA TYR A 1019 -11.65 -58.31 24.20
C TYR A 1019 -12.48 -59.16 25.16
N GLN A 1020 -12.23 -59.09 26.47
CA GLN A 1020 -12.96 -59.88 27.47
C GLN A 1020 -14.42 -59.44 27.56
N GLU A 1021 -14.68 -58.15 27.44
CA GLU A 1021 -16.02 -57.60 27.56
C GLU A 1021 -16.86 -57.90 26.31
N LEU A 1022 -16.35 -57.59 25.13
CA LEU A 1022 -17.05 -57.83 23.87
C LEU A 1022 -17.25 -59.33 23.58
N ILE A 1023 -16.21 -60.15 23.80
CA ILE A 1023 -16.21 -61.54 23.35
C ILE A 1023 -16.56 -62.54 24.47
N THR A 1024 -16.16 -62.28 25.72
CA THR A 1024 -16.30 -63.25 26.82
C THR A 1024 -17.51 -63.01 27.70
N TYR A 1025 -17.73 -61.77 28.15
CA TYR A 1025 -18.79 -61.44 29.13
C TYR A 1025 -20.02 -60.77 28.51
N SER A 1026 -19.88 -60.22 27.30
CA SER A 1026 -20.90 -59.42 26.62
C SER A 1026 -21.37 -58.22 27.46
N SER A 1027 -20.45 -57.62 28.22
CA SER A 1027 -20.56 -56.29 28.84
C SER A 1027 -20.22 -55.19 27.83
N ASP A 1028 -20.44 -53.93 28.21
CA ASP A 1028 -20.12 -52.77 27.38
C ASP A 1028 -18.73 -52.25 27.77
N PRO A 1029 -17.70 -52.36 26.89
CA PRO A 1029 -16.30 -52.01 27.20
C PRO A 1029 -16.03 -50.52 27.42
N LEU A 1030 -17.07 -49.69 27.33
CA LEU A 1030 -17.00 -48.25 27.57
C LEU A 1030 -17.69 -47.84 28.88
N SER A 1031 -18.10 -48.81 29.70
CA SER A 1031 -18.95 -48.58 30.85
C SER A 1031 -18.56 -49.44 32.06
N VAL A 1032 -17.81 -48.81 32.97
CA VAL A 1032 -17.32 -49.37 34.23
C VAL A 1032 -18.40 -50.07 35.09
N ASP A 1033 -19.69 -49.70 34.96
CA ASP A 1033 -20.84 -50.31 35.66
C ASP A 1033 -22.03 -50.37 34.68
N GLY A 1034 -22.18 -51.50 33.98
CA GLY A 1034 -23.06 -51.70 32.83
C GLY A 1034 -24.55 -51.65 33.13
N ASP A 1035 -24.97 -51.93 34.36
CA ASP A 1035 -26.38 -51.84 34.79
C ASP A 1035 -26.67 -50.78 35.85
N THR A 1036 -25.65 -50.02 36.24
CA THR A 1036 -25.67 -48.82 37.08
C THR A 1036 -26.14 -49.07 38.50
N ASP A 1037 -25.89 -50.26 39.04
CA ASP A 1037 -26.34 -50.65 40.38
C ASP A 1037 -25.32 -50.38 41.50
N GLY A 1038 -24.11 -49.94 41.11
CA GLY A 1038 -23.02 -49.56 41.97
C GLY A 1038 -21.92 -50.61 42.13
N LEU A 1039 -22.00 -51.75 41.43
CA LEU A 1039 -20.91 -52.71 41.27
C LEU A 1039 -20.31 -52.57 39.87
N THR A 1040 -18.98 -52.67 39.75
CA THR A 1040 -18.35 -52.66 38.43
C THR A 1040 -18.50 -54.02 37.76
N ASP A 1041 -18.48 -54.08 36.43
CA ASP A 1041 -18.65 -55.32 35.66
C ASP A 1041 -17.62 -56.37 36.10
N PHE A 1042 -16.36 -55.95 36.30
CA PHE A 1042 -15.32 -56.77 36.93
C PHE A 1042 -15.73 -57.35 38.30
N GLN A 1043 -16.27 -56.53 39.21
CA GLN A 1043 -16.68 -56.97 40.54
C GLN A 1043 -17.84 -57.97 40.47
N GLU A 1044 -18.77 -57.76 39.56
CA GLU A 1044 -19.91 -58.63 39.35
C GLU A 1044 -19.48 -60.00 38.83
N VAL A 1045 -18.64 -60.06 37.81
CA VAL A 1045 -18.21 -61.36 37.25
C VAL A 1045 -17.21 -62.09 38.14
N MET A 1046 -16.23 -61.38 38.72
CA MET A 1046 -15.10 -62.00 39.42
C MET A 1046 -15.34 -62.19 40.92
N GLN A 1047 -16.13 -61.31 41.57
CA GLN A 1047 -16.27 -61.30 43.03
C GLN A 1047 -17.64 -61.76 43.53
N TRP A 1048 -18.73 -61.29 42.92
CA TRP A 1048 -20.10 -61.55 43.41
C TRP A 1048 -20.86 -62.59 42.59
N HIS A 1049 -20.41 -62.87 41.36
CA HIS A 1049 -21.03 -63.78 40.40
C HIS A 1049 -22.47 -63.39 40.03
N THR A 1050 -22.72 -62.09 39.94
CA THR A 1050 -23.94 -61.45 39.42
C THR A 1050 -23.80 -61.19 37.92
N GLN A 1051 -24.81 -60.61 37.28
CA GLN A 1051 -24.82 -60.37 35.83
C GLN A 1051 -24.61 -58.88 35.53
N PRO A 1052 -23.54 -58.48 34.82
CA PRO A 1052 -23.18 -57.08 34.56
C PRO A 1052 -24.22 -56.16 33.90
N LEU A 1053 -25.25 -56.74 33.31
CA LEU A 1053 -26.31 -56.01 32.60
C LEU A 1053 -27.68 -56.20 33.27
N ASN A 1054 -27.72 -56.71 34.50
CA ASN A 1054 -28.94 -57.02 35.22
C ASN A 1054 -28.81 -56.77 36.72
N ASN A 1055 -29.21 -55.55 37.10
CA ASN A 1055 -29.10 -55.01 38.44
C ASN A 1055 -29.89 -55.71 39.55
N ASP A 1056 -30.53 -56.85 39.31
CA ASP A 1056 -31.27 -57.64 40.30
C ASP A 1056 -31.21 -59.11 39.83
N THR A 1057 -30.11 -59.79 40.17
CA THR A 1057 -29.76 -61.12 39.65
C THR A 1057 -30.73 -62.20 40.12
N ASP A 1058 -31.30 -62.08 41.32
CA ASP A 1058 -32.17 -63.08 41.91
C ASP A 1058 -33.68 -62.76 41.85
N ALA A 1059 -34.02 -61.54 41.41
CA ALA A 1059 -35.35 -61.02 41.17
C ALA A 1059 -36.24 -60.91 42.43
N ASP A 1060 -35.65 -60.60 43.57
CA ASP A 1060 -36.37 -60.33 44.83
C ASP A 1060 -36.86 -58.87 44.94
N GLY A 1061 -36.29 -57.97 44.14
CA GLY A 1061 -36.64 -56.56 44.05
C GLY A 1061 -35.67 -55.59 44.74
N LEU A 1062 -34.58 -56.08 45.32
CA LEU A 1062 -33.38 -55.30 45.65
C LEU A 1062 -32.37 -55.38 44.51
N SER A 1063 -31.54 -54.34 44.36
CA SER A 1063 -30.47 -54.42 43.37
C SER A 1063 -29.24 -55.13 43.92
N ASP A 1064 -28.46 -55.80 43.07
CA ASP A 1064 -27.29 -56.58 43.50
C ASP A 1064 -26.30 -55.70 44.29
N GLY A 1065 -26.03 -54.50 43.78
CA GLY A 1065 -25.25 -53.47 44.46
C GLY A 1065 -25.86 -52.98 45.78
N ALA A 1066 -27.19 -52.87 45.90
CA ALA A 1066 -27.83 -52.50 47.16
C ALA A 1066 -27.74 -53.61 48.21
N GLU A 1067 -27.88 -54.86 47.78
CA GLU A 1067 -27.74 -56.03 48.64
C GLU A 1067 -26.32 -56.17 49.18
N VAL A 1068 -25.31 -55.98 48.34
CA VAL A 1068 -23.90 -56.06 48.73
C VAL A 1068 -23.46 -54.87 49.57
N LEU A 1069 -23.71 -53.64 49.09
CA LEU A 1069 -23.13 -52.42 49.66
C LEU A 1069 -23.92 -51.86 50.84
N VAL A 1070 -25.24 -52.09 50.89
CA VAL A 1070 -26.13 -51.45 51.87
C VAL A 1070 -26.65 -52.44 52.90
N TYR A 1071 -27.18 -53.59 52.47
CA TYR A 1071 -27.93 -54.49 53.35
C TYR A 1071 -27.14 -55.72 53.83
N GLY A 1072 -26.10 -56.11 53.11
CA GLY A 1072 -25.28 -57.28 53.40
C GLY A 1072 -26.01 -58.62 53.19
N THR A 1073 -27.01 -58.64 52.30
CA THR A 1073 -27.73 -59.84 51.85
C THR A 1073 -26.99 -60.50 50.68
N ASP A 1074 -27.37 -61.73 50.30
CA ASP A 1074 -26.70 -62.49 49.23
C ASP A 1074 -27.41 -62.19 47.89
N PRO A 1075 -26.79 -61.43 46.97
CA PRO A 1075 -27.44 -60.92 45.74
C PRO A 1075 -27.82 -62.00 44.71
N THR A 1076 -27.52 -63.27 45.03
CA THR A 1076 -27.89 -64.41 44.19
C THR A 1076 -29.05 -65.20 44.79
N ARG A 1077 -29.63 -64.73 45.90
CA ARG A 1077 -30.61 -65.44 46.71
C ARG A 1077 -31.65 -64.52 47.37
N ALA A 1078 -32.83 -64.50 46.75
CA ALA A 1078 -34.03 -63.79 47.17
C ALA A 1078 -34.57 -64.00 48.59
N ASP A 1079 -33.98 -64.84 49.44
CA ASP A 1079 -34.35 -65.03 50.86
C ASP A 1079 -33.07 -65.49 51.55
N THR A 1080 -32.32 -64.51 52.09
CA THR A 1080 -30.96 -64.73 52.58
C THR A 1080 -30.98 -65.63 53.82
N ASP A 1081 -31.87 -65.37 54.78
CA ASP A 1081 -31.89 -66.06 56.07
C ASP A 1081 -32.81 -67.31 56.15
N LEU A 1082 -33.63 -67.53 55.12
CA LEU A 1082 -34.51 -68.67 54.91
C LEU A 1082 -35.67 -68.79 55.90
N ASP A 1083 -36.19 -67.67 56.41
CA ASP A 1083 -37.38 -67.67 57.24
C ASP A 1083 -38.71 -67.72 56.44
N GLY A 1084 -38.63 -67.43 55.14
CA GLY A 1084 -39.73 -67.49 54.19
C GLY A 1084 -40.33 -66.13 53.82
N LEU A 1085 -39.71 -65.02 54.20
CA LEU A 1085 -39.86 -63.71 53.56
C LEU A 1085 -38.63 -63.44 52.65
N ASP A 1086 -38.85 -62.79 51.51
CA ASP A 1086 -37.73 -62.31 50.69
C ASP A 1086 -37.09 -61.05 51.29
N ASP A 1087 -35.82 -60.81 50.98
CA ASP A 1087 -35.01 -59.76 51.64
C ASP A 1087 -35.63 -58.38 51.39
N TYR A 1088 -36.15 -58.14 50.17
CA TYR A 1088 -36.96 -56.96 49.85
C TYR A 1088 -38.18 -56.80 50.78
N THR A 1089 -38.98 -57.86 50.98
CA THR A 1089 -40.19 -57.81 51.83
C THR A 1089 -39.83 -57.56 53.29
N GLU A 1090 -38.72 -58.09 53.77
CA GLU A 1090 -38.25 -57.86 55.13
C GLU A 1090 -37.85 -56.40 55.35
N ILE A 1091 -37.06 -55.84 54.43
CA ILE A 1091 -36.55 -54.47 54.54
C ILE A 1091 -37.67 -53.44 54.31
N MET A 1092 -38.41 -53.57 53.22
CA MET A 1092 -39.26 -52.49 52.71
C MET A 1092 -40.70 -52.56 53.22
N ILE A 1093 -41.19 -53.76 53.55
CA ILE A 1093 -42.60 -53.97 53.94
C ILE A 1093 -42.71 -54.25 55.44
N SER A 1094 -41.90 -55.17 55.96
CA SER A 1094 -42.02 -55.67 57.33
C SER A 1094 -41.16 -54.88 58.33
N GLY A 1095 -40.03 -54.32 57.86
CA GLY A 1095 -38.99 -53.67 58.64
C GLY A 1095 -38.18 -54.64 59.52
N SER A 1096 -38.32 -55.95 59.30
CA SER A 1096 -37.54 -56.99 59.99
C SER A 1096 -36.11 -57.02 59.44
N ASN A 1097 -35.20 -57.68 60.17
CA ASN A 1097 -33.81 -57.82 59.78
C ASN A 1097 -33.68 -59.03 58.84
N PRO A 1098 -33.32 -58.84 57.56
CA PRO A 1098 -33.24 -59.90 56.54
C PRO A 1098 -32.12 -60.93 56.79
N LEU A 1099 -31.32 -60.73 57.84
CA LEU A 1099 -30.28 -61.65 58.27
C LEU A 1099 -30.69 -62.44 59.54
N SER A 1100 -31.94 -62.31 60.00
CA SER A 1100 -32.40 -62.84 61.28
C SER A 1100 -33.89 -63.18 61.37
N ILE A 1101 -34.17 -64.48 61.28
CA ILE A 1101 -35.43 -65.22 61.47
C ILE A 1101 -36.42 -64.84 62.61
N ASP A 1102 -36.09 -63.92 63.53
CA ASP A 1102 -36.94 -63.40 64.64
C ASP A 1102 -36.35 -62.06 65.11
N SER A 1103 -36.83 -60.96 64.55
CA SER A 1103 -36.19 -59.64 64.62
C SER A 1103 -36.36 -58.90 65.94
N ASP A 1104 -37.53 -58.99 66.58
CA ASP A 1104 -37.80 -58.32 67.85
C ASP A 1104 -37.62 -59.21 69.08
N GLY A 1105 -37.36 -60.51 68.86
CA GLY A 1105 -36.96 -61.48 69.87
C GLY A 1105 -38.07 -61.83 70.85
N ASP A 1106 -39.33 -61.60 70.48
CA ASP A 1106 -40.49 -61.93 71.31
C ASP A 1106 -40.86 -63.44 71.22
N GLY A 1107 -40.27 -64.15 70.26
CA GLY A 1107 -40.33 -65.60 70.08
C GLY A 1107 -41.26 -66.09 68.97
N LEU A 1108 -41.70 -65.21 68.06
CA LEU A 1108 -42.36 -65.55 66.80
C LEU A 1108 -41.43 -65.19 65.62
N GLN A 1109 -41.39 -66.05 64.59
CA GLN A 1109 -40.62 -65.73 63.37
C GLN A 1109 -41.29 -64.59 62.63
N ASP A 1110 -40.52 -63.77 61.91
CA ASP A 1110 -41.02 -62.52 61.30
C ASP A 1110 -42.13 -62.80 60.27
N ALA A 1111 -41.99 -63.86 59.46
CA ALA A 1111 -43.03 -64.36 58.55
C ALA A 1111 -44.37 -64.73 59.24
N GLN A 1112 -44.37 -64.91 60.57
CA GLN A 1112 -45.51 -65.35 61.38
C GLN A 1112 -45.95 -64.31 62.45
N ASP A 1113 -45.26 -63.17 62.54
CA ASP A 1113 -45.59 -62.05 63.43
C ASP A 1113 -46.39 -60.96 62.70
N PHE A 1114 -47.40 -60.38 63.37
CA PHE A 1114 -48.21 -59.30 62.80
C PHE A 1114 -47.55 -57.91 62.95
N GLN A 1115 -46.59 -57.76 63.86
CA GLN A 1115 -45.73 -56.56 63.98
C GLN A 1115 -44.30 -56.94 64.42
N PRO A 1116 -43.48 -57.43 63.48
CA PRO A 1116 -42.16 -58.03 63.75
C PRO A 1116 -41.08 -57.04 64.26
N THR A 1117 -41.42 -55.78 64.51
CA THR A 1117 -40.46 -54.70 64.80
C THR A 1117 -40.82 -53.80 66.00
N VAL A 1118 -41.98 -53.97 66.64
CA VAL A 1118 -42.48 -53.00 67.64
C VAL A 1118 -43.04 -53.64 68.91
N HIS A 1119 -42.43 -53.27 70.03
CA HIS A 1119 -42.93 -53.52 71.38
C HIS A 1119 -43.78 -52.31 71.90
N TRP A 1120 -45.13 -52.35 71.80
CA TRP A 1120 -46.12 -51.22 71.77
C TRP A 1120 -46.28 -50.18 72.93
N ALA A 1121 -46.56 -48.87 72.57
CA ALA A 1121 -47.63 -47.95 73.13
C ALA A 1121 -47.76 -46.45 72.61
N MET A 1122 -48.73 -46.15 71.69
CA MET A 1122 -49.66 -44.98 71.38
C MET A 1122 -49.41 -43.41 71.55
N PRO A 1123 -50.15 -42.51 70.79
CA PRO A 1123 -49.76 -41.15 70.26
C PRO A 1123 -50.77 -39.97 70.50
N ILE A 1124 -50.62 -38.78 69.84
CA ILE A 1124 -51.68 -37.90 69.22
C ILE A 1124 -51.21 -36.49 68.77
N ALA A 1125 -51.64 -36.10 67.54
CA ALA A 1125 -52.10 -34.81 66.96
C ALA A 1125 -51.32 -33.49 67.19
N GLY A 1126 -51.29 -32.53 66.26
CA GLY A 1126 -52.13 -32.19 65.12
C GLY A 1126 -52.01 -30.68 64.91
N LEU A 1127 -52.97 -30.08 64.18
CA LEU A 1127 -53.14 -28.63 64.00
C LEU A 1127 -52.01 -27.99 63.13
N MET A 1128 -52.22 -27.47 61.92
CA MET A 1128 -53.32 -26.66 61.39
C MET A 1128 -53.04 -26.45 59.89
N VAL A 1129 -53.75 -27.08 58.95
CA VAL A 1129 -55.01 -26.58 58.36
C VAL A 1129 -55.48 -25.24 58.90
N LEU A 1130 -55.88 -24.34 58.00
CA LEU A 1130 -56.44 -23.02 58.24
C LEU A 1130 -55.38 -21.95 58.48
N LEU A 1131 -54.98 -21.31 57.39
CA LEU A 1131 -55.44 -19.97 57.08
C LEU A 1131 -55.20 -19.76 55.57
N PHE A 1132 -56.24 -19.85 54.75
CA PHE A 1132 -56.92 -18.65 54.26
C PHE A 1132 -56.50 -18.38 52.79
N VAL A 1133 -56.92 -19.20 51.82
CA VAL A 1133 -58.26 -19.07 51.24
C VAL A 1133 -59.05 -17.91 51.83
N ALA A 1134 -58.89 -16.70 51.27
CA ALA A 1134 -60.02 -15.83 50.93
C ALA A 1134 -59.54 -14.45 50.49
N ALA A 1135 -59.50 -14.24 49.17
CA ALA A 1135 -59.91 -13.01 48.48
C ALA A 1135 -59.64 -13.23 46.98
N VAL A 1136 -60.31 -14.14 46.28
CA VAL A 1136 -61.72 -14.03 45.81
C VAL A 1136 -62.13 -12.60 45.43
N GLY A 1137 -62.31 -12.42 44.12
CA GLY A 1137 -63.21 -11.44 43.50
C GLY A 1137 -62.44 -10.45 42.64
N VAL A 1138 -62.71 -10.27 41.35
CA VAL A 1138 -63.99 -10.24 40.61
C VAL A 1138 -63.58 -10.23 39.11
N ARG A 1139 -63.93 -11.21 38.28
CA ARG A 1139 -65.21 -11.38 37.57
C ARG A 1139 -65.65 -10.18 36.69
N ARG A 1140 -65.26 -10.24 35.42
CA ARG A 1140 -66.05 -9.88 34.21
C ARG A 1140 -66.62 -8.46 34.07
N PHE A 1141 -66.20 -7.74 33.01
CA PHE A 1141 -67.04 -6.92 32.10
C PHE A 1141 -66.14 -6.48 30.92
N ARG A 1142 -66.18 -7.05 29.71
CA ARG A 1142 -67.20 -7.07 28.63
C ARG A 1142 -67.29 -5.75 27.82
N GLU A 1143 -66.83 -5.86 26.57
CA GLU A 1143 -67.20 -5.14 25.32
C GLU A 1143 -66.75 -3.68 25.10
N ARG A 1144 -65.99 -3.51 24.00
CA ARG A 1144 -66.01 -2.43 22.98
C ARG A 1144 -65.97 -0.98 23.47
N PHE A 1145 -64.95 -0.22 23.04
CA PHE A 1145 -65.09 1.03 22.28
C PHE A 1145 -63.79 1.32 21.48
N MET A 1146 -63.95 1.78 20.23
CA MET A 1146 -62.96 2.08 19.19
C MET A 1146 -62.17 3.39 19.41
N VAL A 1147 -61.14 3.63 18.55
CA VAL A 1147 -60.74 4.87 17.80
C VAL A 1147 -59.19 4.86 17.65
N LYS A 1148 -58.48 5.16 16.53
CA LYS A 1148 -58.73 5.63 15.13
C LYS A 1148 -57.49 5.24 14.28
N GLU A 1149 -57.69 4.95 12.98
CA GLU A 1149 -56.63 4.74 11.96
C GLU A 1149 -56.20 6.07 11.32
N TYR A 1150 -54.93 6.19 10.93
CA TYR A 1150 -54.36 7.30 10.17
C TYR A 1150 -54.45 6.99 8.67
N VAL A 1151 -55.00 7.94 7.88
CA VAL A 1151 -55.19 7.88 6.42
C VAL A 1151 -54.62 9.18 5.87
N THR A 1152 -53.69 9.11 4.92
CA THR A 1152 -53.23 10.26 4.14
C THR A 1152 -54.05 10.36 2.85
N GLU A 1153 -54.65 11.52 2.58
CA GLU A 1153 -55.51 11.82 1.43
C GLU A 1153 -54.81 12.89 0.58
N ALA A 1154 -54.72 12.70 -0.75
CA ALA A 1154 -54.04 13.65 -1.64
C ALA A 1154 -54.87 14.93 -1.86
N GLU A 1155 -54.18 16.08 -1.98
CA GLU A 1155 -54.82 17.39 -2.23
C GLU A 1155 -55.40 17.50 -3.66
N PRO A 1156 -56.53 18.22 -3.84
CA PRO A 1156 -57.29 18.27 -5.08
C PRO A 1156 -56.70 19.28 -6.08
N ALA A 1157 -55.49 19.06 -6.60
CA ALA A 1157 -54.93 19.92 -7.66
C ALA A 1157 -53.77 19.33 -8.49
N SER A 1158 -53.51 18.02 -8.48
CA SER A 1158 -52.50 17.43 -9.38
C SER A 1158 -52.97 17.55 -10.84
N LEU A 1159 -52.21 18.25 -11.71
CA LEU A 1159 -52.52 18.43 -13.13
C LEU A 1159 -52.78 17.07 -13.82
N GLY A 1160 -54.05 16.74 -14.06
CA GLY A 1160 -54.46 15.50 -14.75
C GLY A 1160 -55.82 14.93 -14.32
N LEU A 1161 -56.25 15.14 -13.06
CA LEU A 1161 -57.53 14.62 -12.54
C LEU A 1161 -58.70 15.57 -12.82
N GLU A 1162 -59.85 15.01 -13.23
CA GLU A 1162 -61.09 15.78 -13.37
C GLU A 1162 -61.75 16.04 -12.00
N PRO A 1163 -62.49 17.16 -11.81
CA PRO A 1163 -63.19 17.45 -10.57
C PRO A 1163 -64.12 16.30 -10.15
N GLY A 1164 -63.81 15.68 -8.99
CA GLY A 1164 -64.56 14.55 -8.43
C GLY A 1164 -63.84 13.20 -8.47
N MET A 1165 -62.66 13.10 -9.10
CA MET A 1165 -61.78 11.92 -9.00
C MET A 1165 -60.81 12.05 -7.82
N ASN A 1166 -60.45 10.94 -7.16
CA ASN A 1166 -59.49 10.89 -6.04
C ASN A 1166 -58.73 9.55 -6.06
N VAL A 1167 -57.42 9.59 -5.80
CA VAL A 1167 -56.54 8.41 -5.64
C VAL A 1167 -55.90 8.47 -4.26
N ALA A 1168 -55.97 7.37 -3.52
CA ALA A 1168 -55.34 7.23 -2.19
C ALA A 1168 -54.49 5.96 -2.13
N VAL A 1169 -53.38 6.01 -1.41
CA VAL A 1169 -52.47 4.88 -1.21
C VAL A 1169 -52.40 4.56 0.28
N GLU A 1170 -52.62 3.29 0.63
CA GLU A 1170 -52.46 2.77 1.99
C GLU A 1170 -51.39 1.68 1.97
N TYR A 1171 -50.62 1.50 3.04
CA TYR A 1171 -49.62 0.44 3.13
C TYR A 1171 -49.81 -0.46 4.34
N LYS A 1172 -49.29 -1.69 4.25
CA LYS A 1172 -49.25 -2.63 5.36
C LYS A 1172 -48.08 -3.60 5.25
N ILE A 1173 -47.38 -3.81 6.35
CA ILE A 1173 -46.30 -4.79 6.46
C ILE A 1173 -46.88 -6.18 6.78
N ARG A 1174 -46.53 -7.20 6.00
CA ARG A 1174 -47.03 -8.57 6.18
C ARG A 1174 -45.96 -9.61 5.85
N GLY A 1175 -45.38 -10.21 6.88
CA GLY A 1175 -44.46 -11.34 6.74
C GLY A 1175 -43.10 -10.97 6.14
N GLY A 1176 -42.57 -9.78 6.48
CA GLY A 1176 -41.28 -9.27 5.97
C GLY A 1176 -41.39 -8.45 4.68
N LEU A 1177 -42.58 -8.32 4.08
CA LEU A 1177 -42.82 -7.56 2.85
C LEU A 1177 -43.74 -6.36 3.10
N VAL A 1178 -43.50 -5.25 2.42
CA VAL A 1178 -44.36 -4.06 2.45
C VAL A 1178 -45.32 -4.10 1.25
N VAL A 1179 -46.62 -4.09 1.53
CA VAL A 1179 -47.68 -4.14 0.52
C VAL A 1179 -48.41 -2.81 0.47
N PHE A 1180 -48.40 -2.16 -0.71
CA PHE A 1180 -49.13 -0.92 -0.97
C PHE A 1180 -50.46 -1.22 -1.68
N GLY A 1181 -51.57 -0.81 -1.08
CA GLY A 1181 -52.90 -0.83 -1.65
C GLY A 1181 -53.27 0.53 -2.24
N VAL A 1182 -53.45 0.60 -3.55
CA VAL A 1182 -53.84 1.83 -4.25
C VAL A 1182 -55.34 1.81 -4.55
N VAL A 1183 -56.06 2.80 -4.03
CA VAL A 1183 -57.51 2.97 -4.15
C VAL A 1183 -57.81 4.11 -5.10
N ILE A 1184 -58.42 3.80 -6.25
CA ILE A 1184 -58.81 4.78 -7.27
C ILE A 1184 -60.32 4.97 -7.23
N ARG A 1185 -60.77 6.19 -6.96
CA ARG A 1185 -62.19 6.58 -6.93
C ARG A 1185 -62.50 7.51 -8.11
N ASN A 1186 -63.24 7.00 -9.09
CA ASN A 1186 -63.70 7.82 -10.19
C ASN A 1186 -65.10 8.39 -9.89
N GLY A 1187 -65.17 9.64 -9.41
CA GLY A 1187 -66.44 10.35 -9.19
C GLY A 1187 -66.87 11.27 -10.34
N SER A 1188 -66.18 11.24 -11.48
CA SER A 1188 -66.52 12.06 -12.66
C SER A 1188 -67.66 11.44 -13.49
N GLU A 1189 -68.20 12.19 -14.46
CA GLU A 1189 -69.28 11.72 -15.34
C GLU A 1189 -68.78 10.73 -16.44
N SER A 1190 -67.47 10.56 -16.60
CA SER A 1190 -66.82 9.76 -17.65
C SER A 1190 -65.97 8.62 -17.09
N PRO A 1191 -65.97 7.41 -17.68
CA PRO A 1191 -65.15 6.29 -17.20
C PRO A 1191 -63.67 6.45 -17.62
N MET A 1192 -62.75 6.01 -16.75
CA MET A 1192 -61.31 5.94 -17.03
C MET A 1192 -61.00 4.60 -17.72
N GLN A 1193 -60.27 4.62 -18.83
CA GLN A 1193 -59.89 3.41 -19.58
C GLN A 1193 -58.39 3.16 -19.48
N ASN A 1194 -57.98 1.89 -19.56
CA ASN A 1194 -56.58 1.45 -19.50
C ASN A 1194 -55.77 2.02 -18.32
N VAL A 1195 -56.41 2.10 -17.15
CA VAL A 1195 -55.79 2.62 -15.93
C VAL A 1195 -54.62 1.73 -15.51
N GLN A 1196 -53.45 2.33 -15.34
CA GLN A 1196 -52.23 1.70 -14.83
C GLN A 1196 -51.67 2.51 -13.67
N VAL A 1197 -51.11 1.80 -12.69
CA VAL A 1197 -50.45 2.40 -11.53
C VAL A 1197 -49.00 1.96 -11.56
N VAL A 1198 -48.09 2.94 -11.49
CA VAL A 1198 -46.65 2.73 -11.48
C VAL A 1198 -46.13 3.29 -10.15
N LEU A 1199 -45.43 2.47 -9.37
CA LEU A 1199 -44.78 2.86 -8.12
C LEU A 1199 -43.31 2.47 -8.18
N GLY A 1200 -42.42 3.32 -7.70
CA GLY A 1200 -40.99 3.03 -7.62
C GLY A 1200 -40.31 3.69 -6.42
N VAL A 1201 -39.19 3.11 -6.01
CA VAL A 1201 -38.32 3.62 -4.94
C VAL A 1201 -36.91 3.71 -5.54
N PRO A 1202 -36.45 4.90 -5.97
CA PRO A 1202 -35.27 5.08 -6.84
C PRO A 1202 -33.95 4.48 -6.34
N ASP A 1203 -33.78 4.38 -5.02
CA ASP A 1203 -32.50 4.01 -4.40
C ASP A 1203 -32.35 2.51 -4.09
N LEU A 1204 -33.21 1.65 -4.66
CA LEU A 1204 -33.17 0.19 -4.48
C LEU A 1204 -33.03 -0.58 -5.81
N ILE A 1205 -32.34 -1.73 -5.77
CA ILE A 1205 -31.87 -2.47 -6.96
C ILE A 1205 -33.02 -3.01 -7.86
N ASP A 1206 -34.27 -3.09 -7.37
CA ASP A 1206 -35.45 -3.51 -8.15
C ASP A 1206 -36.56 -2.44 -8.07
N THR A 1207 -36.41 -1.43 -8.92
CA THR A 1207 -36.73 -0.04 -8.54
C THR A 1207 -38.14 0.45 -8.93
N ILE A 1208 -38.84 -0.17 -9.89
CA ILE A 1208 -40.17 0.30 -10.38
C ILE A 1208 -41.11 -0.89 -10.68
N LYS A 1209 -42.31 -0.91 -10.09
CA LYS A 1209 -43.36 -1.90 -10.35
C LYS A 1209 -44.64 -1.26 -10.90
N THR A 1210 -45.22 -1.90 -11.92
CA THR A 1210 -46.42 -1.42 -12.62
C THR A 1210 -47.53 -2.46 -12.57
N GLU A 1211 -48.74 -2.06 -12.19
CA GLU A 1211 -49.92 -2.92 -12.16
C GLU A 1211 -51.10 -2.31 -12.96
N SER A 1212 -51.73 -3.13 -13.81
CA SER A 1212 -52.84 -2.68 -14.66
C SER A 1212 -54.20 -2.92 -14.01
N VAL A 1213 -54.92 -1.84 -13.74
CA VAL A 1213 -56.25 -1.86 -13.09
C VAL A 1213 -57.38 -2.01 -14.12
N GLY A 1214 -57.15 -1.61 -15.38
CA GLY A 1214 -58.09 -1.79 -16.48
C GLY A 1214 -59.07 -0.63 -16.65
N ILE A 1215 -60.39 -0.89 -16.72
CA ILE A 1215 -61.41 0.18 -16.92
C ILE A 1215 -62.11 0.47 -15.59
N VAL A 1216 -62.09 1.74 -15.15
CA VAL A 1216 -62.75 2.21 -13.92
C VAL A 1216 -63.95 3.09 -14.30
N GLU A 1217 -65.15 2.51 -14.14
CA GLU A 1217 -66.42 3.14 -14.54
C GLU A 1217 -66.76 4.39 -13.71
N ALA A 1218 -67.50 5.32 -14.31
CA ALA A 1218 -67.95 6.54 -13.66
C ALA A 1218 -68.80 6.25 -12.40
N GLY A 1219 -68.41 6.83 -11.26
CA GLY A 1219 -69.04 6.65 -9.94
C GLY A 1219 -68.62 5.39 -9.19
N SER A 1220 -67.56 4.69 -9.61
CA SER A 1220 -67.08 3.45 -9.01
C SER A 1220 -65.71 3.58 -8.34
N VAL A 1221 -65.35 2.59 -7.53
CA VAL A 1221 -64.08 2.51 -6.81
C VAL A 1221 -63.40 1.21 -7.22
N SER A 1222 -62.11 1.29 -7.57
CA SER A 1222 -61.25 0.15 -7.85
C SER A 1222 -60.06 0.15 -6.90
N VAL A 1223 -59.53 -1.03 -6.60
CA VAL A 1223 -58.39 -1.22 -5.68
C VAL A 1223 -57.42 -2.21 -6.30
N THR A 1224 -56.13 -1.92 -6.21
CA THR A 1224 -55.04 -2.82 -6.62
C THR A 1224 -53.96 -2.85 -5.54
N GLU A 1225 -53.19 -3.93 -5.48
CA GLU A 1225 -52.11 -4.12 -4.48
C GLU A 1225 -50.78 -4.35 -5.22
N ILE A 1226 -49.70 -3.74 -4.73
CA ILE A 1226 -48.33 -3.85 -5.26
C ILE A 1226 -47.39 -4.15 -4.09
N GLU A 1227 -46.58 -5.20 -4.21
CA GLU A 1227 -45.72 -5.71 -3.13
C GLU A 1227 -44.24 -5.42 -3.41
N PHE A 1228 -43.51 -4.93 -2.41
CA PHE A 1228 -42.06 -4.69 -2.44
C PHE A 1228 -41.37 -5.47 -1.32
N GLU A 1229 -40.19 -6.02 -1.61
CA GLU A 1229 -39.28 -6.57 -0.59
C GLU A 1229 -38.29 -5.46 -0.22
N LEU A 1230 -38.20 -5.09 1.06
CA LEU A 1230 -37.28 -4.07 1.55
C LEU A 1230 -36.30 -4.73 2.52
N GLN A 1231 -35.02 -4.36 2.45
CA GLN A 1231 -34.03 -4.78 3.44
C GLN A 1231 -34.18 -3.91 4.71
N PRO A 1232 -33.97 -4.45 5.93
CA PRO A 1232 -34.07 -3.66 7.17
C PRO A 1232 -33.10 -2.48 7.17
N GLY A 1233 -33.58 -1.28 7.51
CA GLY A 1233 -32.75 -0.05 7.55
C GLY A 1233 -32.66 0.73 6.22
N ALA A 1234 -33.36 0.30 5.16
CA ALA A 1234 -33.39 1.04 3.90
C ALA A 1234 -34.31 2.27 3.99
N GLU A 1235 -33.79 3.44 3.62
CA GLU A 1235 -34.56 4.68 3.44
C GLU A 1235 -34.67 5.05 1.95
N GLY A 1236 -35.83 5.56 1.54
CA GLY A 1236 -36.01 6.06 0.17
C GLY A 1236 -37.33 6.77 -0.04
N GLU A 1237 -37.43 7.57 -1.10
CA GLU A 1237 -38.66 8.30 -1.43
C GLU A 1237 -39.55 7.47 -2.37
N LEU A 1238 -40.77 7.11 -1.94
CA LEU A 1238 -41.73 6.45 -2.81
C LEU A 1238 -42.30 7.46 -3.80
N VAL A 1239 -41.89 7.33 -5.06
CA VAL A 1239 -42.42 8.08 -6.18
C VAL A 1239 -43.45 7.23 -6.93
N GLY A 1240 -44.57 7.83 -7.31
CA GLY A 1240 -45.66 7.09 -7.94
C GLY A 1240 -46.45 7.92 -8.93
N MET A 1241 -46.98 7.27 -9.96
CA MET A 1241 -47.88 7.89 -10.91
C MET A 1241 -49.01 6.95 -11.33
N VAL A 1242 -50.14 7.54 -11.71
CA VAL A 1242 -51.30 6.84 -12.26
C VAL A 1242 -51.58 7.37 -13.66
N GLU A 1243 -51.63 6.48 -14.64
CA GLU A 1243 -51.90 6.82 -16.03
C GLU A 1243 -53.23 6.23 -16.49
N TYR A 1244 -53.99 6.97 -17.28
CA TYR A 1244 -55.24 6.48 -17.87
C TYR A 1244 -55.65 7.25 -19.12
N ASP A 1245 -56.45 6.58 -19.96
CA ASP A 1245 -57.07 7.18 -21.14
C ASP A 1245 -58.49 7.67 -20.83
N THR A 1246 -58.83 8.86 -21.32
CA THR A 1246 -60.21 9.35 -21.33
C THR A 1246 -61.01 8.76 -22.49
N LEU A 1247 -62.35 8.83 -22.43
CA LEU A 1247 -63.23 8.27 -23.46
C LEU A 1247 -63.05 8.91 -24.86
N ASP A 1248 -62.50 10.13 -24.91
CA ASP A 1248 -62.20 10.87 -26.14
C ASP A 1248 -60.80 10.54 -26.70
N GLY A 1249 -60.02 9.66 -26.04
CA GLY A 1249 -58.73 9.15 -26.50
C GLY A 1249 -57.52 9.99 -26.05
N GLU A 1250 -57.70 10.88 -25.08
CA GLU A 1250 -56.62 11.69 -24.50
C GLU A 1250 -56.01 10.93 -23.31
N HIS A 1251 -54.70 10.69 -23.36
CA HIS A 1251 -53.92 10.01 -22.32
C HIS A 1251 -53.53 11.01 -21.23
N ARG A 1252 -53.74 10.64 -19.96
CA ARG A 1252 -53.50 11.52 -18.81
C ARG A 1252 -52.66 10.80 -17.77
N ILE A 1253 -51.69 11.52 -17.24
CA ILE A 1253 -50.75 11.07 -16.22
C ILE A 1253 -51.00 11.91 -14.97
N VAL A 1254 -51.05 11.26 -13.82
CA VAL A 1254 -51.28 11.88 -12.51
C VAL A 1254 -50.17 11.46 -11.59
N ASN A 1255 -49.28 12.39 -11.26
CA ASN A 1255 -48.20 12.15 -10.31
C ASN A 1255 -48.75 12.18 -8.88
N LEU A 1256 -48.38 11.20 -8.08
CA LEU A 1256 -48.66 11.14 -6.65
C LEU A 1256 -47.59 11.94 -5.91
N LYS A 1257 -47.95 12.61 -4.80
CA LYS A 1257 -46.96 13.28 -3.96
C LYS A 1257 -45.98 12.22 -3.44
N PRO A 1258 -44.66 12.46 -3.56
CA PRO A 1258 -43.70 11.51 -3.05
C PRO A 1258 -43.74 11.48 -1.52
N VAL A 1259 -43.48 10.31 -0.96
CA VAL A 1259 -43.54 10.08 0.49
C VAL A 1259 -42.28 9.34 0.90
N ARG A 1260 -41.50 9.92 1.82
CA ARG A 1260 -40.33 9.26 2.40
C ARG A 1260 -40.75 8.01 3.17
N ILE A 1261 -40.10 6.90 2.88
CA ILE A 1261 -40.32 5.60 3.53
C ILE A 1261 -39.03 5.17 4.18
N VAL A 1262 -39.14 4.73 5.43
CA VAL A 1262 -38.06 4.14 6.24
C VAL A 1262 -38.55 2.74 6.63
N ALA A 1263 -37.81 1.69 6.24
CA ALA A 1263 -38.25 0.29 6.31
C ALA A 1263 -38.02 -0.40 7.67
#